data_AF-A0A9P0E055-F1
#
_entry.id   AF-A0A9P0E055-F1
#
_cell.length_a   1.000
_cell.length_b   1.000
_cell.length_c   1.000
_cell.angle_alpha   90.00
_cell.angle_beta   90.00
_cell.angle_gamma   90.00
#
_symmetry.space_group_name_H-M   'P 1'
#
loop_
_entity.id
_entity.type
_entity.pdbx_description
1 polymer ?
#
loop_
_entity_poly.entity_id
_entity_poly.type
_entity_poly.pdbx_seq_one_letter_code
_entity_poly.pdbx_strand_id
1 'polypeptide(L)'
;MPILHLVLILFATFIHVSPKESNDILVYTVATDQTNGFDRYLHSANEFNIQPQILGLGYEWRGGQVKTHPGGGFKFNLLKKALEEHKASNKLILFTDSYDVIFLGKMDELIRRFKQTGAKILFGAEPFCWPDPKLADQYPEATEGKRFLNSGMFIGYAPEIYKLLTRDEIQDTDDDQLYCTKAYLDQQFRDEAQIKLDHKSEIFQNLNGVSAEIEIATRQEKEGEGELYYVRNTLTRTEPLVVHGNGAAKYTLNYLSNYVPNVWNSVDGCKQCKKGAINLGTVATKDFPSVLISVFIEQSTPFLEEMLQKVYFLDYPKERVHIFIHNSVKYHIGIVKDFVEKYSNDYASFKQITPEDGTPEWTARDLSLDHCLAKKCDVYFSLDAIAHIDNPYTLKLLIEQNRTVVAPMLTRPGKAWSNFWGALTKDGFYSRSNDYMDIVHNEKRGLWNVPFISNAYIINATLLRKHDRTVLNYTKPNLDADMAFCSILRDLDVFMYVSNRLEFGHLINSDTFDITRTEPDMYQIFENERDWEDRYINEEYPENFNPEKKDAQPCPDVYWFPIVSKRFNEALIHMMESYGKWSSGKNEDDRLNGGYEAVPTRDIHMNQVGWERHWLHFLQKYVRPLQEKVFTGYYHDPPKSLMNFVVRYRPDEQPELRPHHDSSTYTINIALNQRGLDYEGGGCRFIRYNCSVVDTKPGWLLMHPGRLTHFHEGLRVTKGTRYIMIAFVDP
;
A
#
# COMPACT_ATOMS: atom_id res chain seq x y z
N MET A 1 -0.77 46.28 74.09
CA MET A 1 -1.47 45.05 74.54
C MET A 1 -2.54 44.72 73.51
N PRO A 2 -2.82 43.44 73.17
CA PRO A 2 -1.93 42.30 72.84
C PRO A 2 -2.30 41.65 71.46
N ILE A 3 -1.33 41.11 70.70
CA ILE A 3 -0.99 39.68 70.46
C ILE A 3 -1.91 38.91 69.48
N LEU A 4 -1.34 38.38 68.37
CA LEU A 4 -1.21 36.94 67.99
C LEU A 4 -0.64 36.83 66.55
N HIS A 5 0.68 36.70 66.33
CA HIS A 5 1.41 35.46 66.00
C HIS A 5 0.81 34.53 64.93
N LEU A 6 1.45 34.50 63.75
CA LEU A 6 1.70 33.26 63.01
C LEU A 6 3.08 33.33 62.34
N VAL A 7 3.93 32.38 62.71
CA VAL A 7 5.30 32.17 62.20
C VAL A 7 5.20 31.26 60.97
N LEU A 8 5.79 31.67 59.85
CA LEU A 8 6.05 30.80 58.70
C LEU A 8 7.57 30.77 58.46
N ILE A 9 8.18 29.65 58.82
CA ILE A 9 9.58 29.32 58.51
C ILE A 9 9.61 28.80 57.08
N LEU A 10 10.15 29.59 56.16
CA LEU A 10 10.50 29.17 54.81
C LEU A 10 11.94 28.65 54.82
N PHE A 11 12.09 27.32 54.76
CA PHE A 11 13.35 26.67 54.45
C PHE A 11 13.74 27.01 53.01
N ALA A 12 14.70 27.91 52.84
CA ALA A 12 15.39 28.12 51.57
C ALA A 12 16.32 26.92 51.32
N THR A 13 15.81 25.92 50.59
CA THR A 13 16.67 24.96 49.91
C THR A 13 17.29 25.67 48.71
N PHE A 14 18.58 26.00 48.81
CA PHE A 14 19.40 26.36 47.67
C PHE A 14 19.47 25.16 46.72
N ILE A 15 18.53 25.09 45.76
CA ILE A 15 18.77 24.33 44.54
C ILE A 15 19.78 25.14 43.75
N HIS A 16 21.02 24.69 43.79
CA HIS A 16 22.06 25.13 42.88
C HIS A 16 21.66 24.67 41.47
N VAL A 17 20.86 25.49 40.79
CA VAL A 17 20.66 25.35 39.35
C VAL A 17 21.99 25.77 38.71
N SER A 18 22.81 24.78 38.36
CA SER A 18 23.94 25.00 37.47
C SER A 18 23.40 25.57 36.15
N PRO A 19 23.96 26.67 35.62
CA PRO A 19 23.60 27.15 34.30
C PRO A 19 24.02 26.11 33.24
N LYS A 20 23.11 25.82 32.31
CA LYS A 20 23.28 24.98 31.11
C LYS A 20 24.64 25.18 30.42
N GLU A 21 25.44 24.12 30.34
CA GLU A 21 26.68 24.00 29.53
C GLU A 21 26.42 23.90 28.00
N SER A 22 25.21 24.20 27.48
CA SER A 22 24.89 23.96 26.05
C SER A 22 25.37 25.05 25.08
N ASN A 23 26.07 26.09 25.55
CA ASN A 23 26.57 27.19 24.70
C ASN A 23 27.95 26.94 24.06
N ASP A 24 28.58 25.80 24.37
CA ASP A 24 29.96 25.51 23.99
C ASP A 24 30.10 24.64 22.72
N ILE A 25 28.99 24.25 22.08
CA ILE A 25 29.01 23.48 20.83
C ILE A 25 28.23 24.17 19.71
N LEU A 26 28.76 24.12 18.49
CA LEU A 26 28.12 24.57 17.27
C LEU A 26 27.98 23.37 16.32
N VAL A 27 26.78 23.15 15.82
CA VAL A 27 26.51 22.09 14.83
C VAL A 27 26.44 22.75 13.46
N TYR A 28 27.25 22.29 12.52
CA TYR A 28 27.25 22.76 11.14
C TYR A 28 26.88 21.64 10.19
N THR A 29 26.17 22.00 9.13
CA THR A 29 25.89 21.10 8.04
C THR A 29 25.79 21.86 6.73
N VAL A 30 25.80 21.15 5.60
CA VAL A 30 25.64 21.73 4.27
C VAL A 30 24.37 21.19 3.64
N ALA A 31 23.56 22.10 3.10
CA ALA A 31 22.40 21.79 2.29
C ALA A 31 22.20 22.94 1.29
N THR A 32 22.13 22.63 0.00
CA THR A 32 21.88 23.64 -1.05
C THR A 32 20.39 23.80 -1.34
N ASP A 33 19.66 22.70 -1.26
CA ASP A 33 18.21 22.62 -1.46
C ASP A 33 17.46 22.02 -0.26
N GLN A 34 16.18 22.37 -0.14
CA GLN A 34 15.24 21.75 0.79
C GLN A 34 14.75 20.39 0.23
N THR A 35 15.45 19.31 0.59
CA THR A 35 15.13 17.94 0.17
C THR A 35 14.40 17.15 1.27
N ASN A 36 13.76 16.02 0.92
CA ASN A 36 13.13 15.18 1.94
C ASN A 36 14.14 14.59 2.94
N GLY A 37 15.37 14.30 2.48
CA GLY A 37 16.47 13.92 3.35
C GLY A 37 16.84 15.01 4.35
N PHE A 38 16.90 16.26 3.88
CA PHE A 38 17.15 17.42 4.73
C PHE A 38 16.04 17.68 5.76
N ASP A 39 14.78 17.55 5.34
CA ASP A 39 13.63 17.64 6.25
C ASP A 39 13.70 16.59 7.36
N ARG A 40 14.07 15.34 7.02
CA ARG A 40 14.30 14.27 7.99
C ARG A 40 15.44 14.59 8.95
N TYR A 41 16.55 15.13 8.45
CA TYR A 41 17.67 15.55 9.28
C TYR A 41 17.25 16.62 10.30
N LEU A 42 16.60 17.70 9.83
CA LEU A 42 16.07 18.75 10.71
C LEU A 42 15.04 18.21 11.70
N HIS A 43 14.21 17.26 11.28
CA HIS A 43 13.27 16.60 12.18
C HIS A 43 14.02 15.91 13.33
N SER A 44 14.99 15.05 13.00
CA SER A 44 15.74 14.30 14.01
C SER A 44 16.54 15.23 14.94
N ALA A 45 17.09 16.34 14.41
CA ALA A 45 17.76 17.35 15.21
C ALA A 45 16.81 18.02 16.22
N ASN A 46 15.61 18.39 15.77
CA ASN A 46 14.59 19.03 16.62
C ASN A 46 14.12 18.13 17.77
N GLU A 47 14.06 16.80 17.57
CA GLU A 47 13.71 15.84 18.62
C GLU A 47 14.66 15.93 19.83
N PHE A 48 15.92 16.30 19.58
CA PHE A 48 16.95 16.45 20.60
C PHE A 48 17.29 17.92 20.91
N ASN A 49 16.46 18.87 20.46
CA ASN A 49 16.69 20.32 20.59
C ASN A 49 18.04 20.78 20.01
N ILE A 50 18.50 20.14 18.94
CA ILE A 50 19.71 20.51 18.22
C ILE A 50 19.32 21.53 17.15
N GLN A 51 20.06 22.64 17.07
CA GLN A 51 19.88 23.69 16.07
C GLN A 51 21.11 23.79 15.15
N PRO A 52 21.12 23.07 14.02
CA PRO A 52 22.23 23.13 13.06
C PRO A 52 22.30 24.49 12.35
N GLN A 53 23.51 25.00 12.16
CA GLN A 53 23.81 26.08 11.25
C GLN A 53 23.93 25.53 9.83
N ILE A 54 23.03 25.98 8.96
CA ILE A 54 22.88 25.45 7.60
C ILE A 54 23.72 26.32 6.65
N LEU A 55 24.73 25.72 6.04
CA LEU A 55 25.60 26.38 5.08
C LEU A 55 25.14 26.07 3.65
N GLY A 56 25.15 27.09 2.79
CA GLY A 56 24.93 26.93 1.35
C GLY A 56 23.46 26.88 0.91
N LEU A 57 22.47 27.06 1.80
CA LEU A 57 21.06 27.00 1.42
C LEU A 57 20.70 28.09 0.40
N GLY A 58 20.10 27.68 -0.72
CA GLY A 58 19.75 28.55 -1.85
C GLY A 58 20.91 28.84 -2.81
N TYR A 59 22.13 28.32 -2.55
CA TYR A 59 23.24 28.39 -3.49
C TYR A 59 23.24 27.17 -4.41
N GLU A 60 23.74 27.34 -5.63
CA GLU A 60 24.01 26.22 -6.52
C GLU A 60 25.11 25.31 -5.94
N TRP A 61 24.91 24.00 -6.03
CA TRP A 61 25.90 23.03 -5.61
C TRP A 61 27.12 23.02 -6.55
N ARG A 62 28.31 23.28 -5.99
CA ARG A 62 29.58 23.33 -6.74
C ARG A 62 30.52 22.17 -6.44
N GLY A 63 30.08 21.20 -5.65
CA GLY A 63 30.93 20.10 -5.18
C GLY A 63 31.10 18.91 -6.13
N GLY A 64 30.72 19.05 -7.40
CA GLY A 64 30.78 17.95 -8.39
C GLY A 64 29.67 16.90 -8.22
N GLN A 65 29.76 15.79 -8.96
CA GLN A 65 28.75 14.72 -8.94
C GLN A 65 29.03 13.67 -7.85
N VAL A 66 28.82 14.04 -6.58
CA VAL A 66 29.15 13.21 -5.40
C VAL A 66 28.44 11.87 -5.31
N LYS A 67 27.36 11.64 -6.09
CA LYS A 67 26.68 10.34 -6.17
C LYS A 67 27.46 9.32 -6.99
N THR A 68 28.28 9.76 -7.94
CA THR A 68 28.96 8.90 -8.92
C THR A 68 30.48 9.01 -8.87
N HIS A 69 31.01 10.14 -8.41
CA HIS A 69 32.44 10.44 -8.40
C HIS A 69 32.88 11.11 -7.08
N PRO A 70 34.18 11.03 -6.73
CA PRO A 70 34.77 11.82 -5.66
C PRO A 70 34.49 13.33 -5.81
N GLY A 71 34.29 14.03 -4.69
CA GLY A 71 33.94 15.46 -4.69
C GLY A 71 33.52 15.97 -3.30
N GLY A 72 32.85 17.12 -3.26
CA GLY A 72 32.30 17.68 -2.01
C GLY A 72 33.17 18.70 -1.29
N GLY A 73 34.33 19.07 -1.84
CA GLY A 73 35.23 20.10 -1.28
C GLY A 73 34.56 21.45 -1.04
N PHE A 74 33.50 21.77 -1.81
CA PHE A 74 32.65 22.94 -1.58
C PHE A 74 32.10 23.00 -0.14
N LYS A 75 31.79 21.85 0.48
CA LYS A 75 31.35 21.78 1.89
C LYS A 75 32.40 22.34 2.83
N PHE A 76 33.67 22.00 2.59
CA PHE A 76 34.77 22.43 3.43
C PHE A 76 35.12 23.90 3.20
N ASN A 77 34.99 24.41 1.97
CA ASN A 77 35.15 25.84 1.71
C ASN A 77 34.07 26.68 2.43
N LEU A 78 32.83 26.20 2.46
CA LEU A 78 31.75 26.83 3.25
C LEU A 78 32.05 26.76 4.76
N LEU A 79 32.42 25.59 5.27
CA LEU A 79 32.71 25.39 6.69
C LEU A 79 33.91 26.22 7.15
N LYS A 80 34.98 26.24 6.36
CA LYS A 80 36.19 27.04 6.60
C LYS A 80 35.84 28.51 6.79
N LYS A 81 35.03 29.06 5.89
CA LYS A 81 34.55 30.44 5.96
C LYS A 81 33.70 30.68 7.21
N ALA A 82 32.80 29.76 7.55
CA ALA A 82 31.94 29.89 8.73
C ALA A 82 32.74 29.85 10.04
N LEU A 83 33.86 29.13 10.08
CA LEU A 83 34.70 29.00 11.27
C LEU A 83 35.74 30.12 11.46
N GLU A 84 35.86 31.08 10.53
CA GLU A 84 36.83 32.19 10.65
C GLU A 84 36.64 33.01 11.93
N GLU A 85 35.39 33.20 12.35
CA GLU A 85 35.01 33.91 13.58
C GLU A 85 35.22 33.09 14.86
N HIS A 86 35.46 31.78 14.71
CA HIS A 86 35.58 30.83 15.82
C HIS A 86 36.95 30.16 15.91
N LYS A 87 37.88 30.48 15.01
CA LYS A 87 39.22 29.87 14.93
C LYS A 87 40.09 29.94 16.20
N ALA A 88 39.79 30.87 17.11
CA ALA A 88 40.49 31.02 18.40
C ALA A 88 39.60 30.64 19.61
N SER A 89 38.36 30.22 19.37
CA SER A 89 37.41 29.85 20.42
C SER A 89 37.61 28.40 20.83
N ASN A 90 37.53 28.06 22.12
CA ASN A 90 37.60 26.68 22.57
C ASN A 90 36.25 25.92 22.42
N LYS A 91 35.36 26.41 21.56
CA LYS A 91 34.08 25.78 21.25
C LYS A 91 34.28 24.45 20.52
N LEU A 92 33.37 23.52 20.75
CA LEU A 92 33.25 22.30 19.97
C LEU A 92 32.47 22.59 18.69
N ILE A 93 32.91 21.99 17.60
CA ILE A 93 32.25 22.02 16.30
C ILE A 93 31.88 20.59 15.96
N LEU A 94 30.60 20.32 15.76
CA LEU A 94 30.11 19.09 15.16
C LEU A 94 29.74 19.39 13.71
N PHE A 95 30.41 18.76 12.77
CA PHE A 95 30.02 18.78 11.36
C PHE A 95 29.34 17.47 10.99
N THR A 96 28.23 17.56 10.27
CA THR A 96 27.60 16.40 9.62
C THR A 96 27.15 16.75 8.21
N ASP A 97 27.08 15.76 7.33
CA ASP A 97 26.22 15.80 6.16
C ASP A 97 24.73 15.90 6.62
N SER A 98 23.82 16.17 5.69
CA SER A 98 22.41 16.40 6.03
C SER A 98 21.42 15.52 5.28
N TYR A 99 21.61 15.25 3.99
CA TYR A 99 20.58 14.56 3.19
C TYR A 99 20.38 13.09 3.61
N ASP A 100 21.40 12.48 4.18
CA ASP A 100 21.45 11.10 4.62
C ASP A 100 21.99 10.96 6.04
N VAL A 101 21.68 11.91 6.92
CA VAL A 101 22.03 11.86 8.34
C VAL A 101 20.79 11.98 9.23
N ILE A 102 20.78 11.24 10.34
CA ILE A 102 19.81 11.41 11.44
C ILE A 102 20.51 11.44 12.80
N PHE A 103 20.01 12.29 13.70
CA PHE A 103 20.39 12.29 15.11
C PHE A 103 19.54 11.28 15.88
N LEU A 104 20.17 10.56 16.82
CA LEU A 104 19.55 9.57 17.70
C LEU A 104 19.75 9.85 19.18
N GLY A 105 20.46 10.93 19.54
CA GLY A 105 20.72 11.26 20.92
C GLY A 105 20.98 12.73 21.20
N LYS A 106 21.00 13.07 22.49
CA LYS A 106 21.20 14.43 22.98
C LYS A 106 22.66 14.87 22.87
N MET A 107 22.86 16.17 22.70
CA MET A 107 24.18 16.77 22.55
C MET A 107 25.09 16.57 23.77
N ASP A 108 24.54 16.61 24.98
CA ASP A 108 25.32 16.40 26.22
C ASP A 108 25.99 15.02 26.24
N GLU A 109 25.27 13.98 25.79
CA GLU A 109 25.78 12.62 25.71
C GLU A 109 26.84 12.49 24.61
N LEU A 110 26.65 13.18 23.48
CA LEU A 110 27.62 13.25 22.38
C LEU A 110 28.93 13.90 22.85
N ILE A 111 28.84 15.05 23.53
CA ILE A 111 30.00 15.76 24.11
C ILE A 111 30.70 14.88 25.15
N ARG A 112 29.94 14.19 25.99
CA ARG A 112 30.49 13.29 27.01
C ARG A 112 31.31 12.17 26.37
N ARG A 113 30.76 11.47 25.37
CA ARG A 113 31.49 10.40 24.65
C ARG A 113 32.70 10.95 23.90
N PHE A 114 32.57 12.12 23.25
CA PHE A 114 33.70 12.76 22.56
C PHE A 114 34.86 13.04 23.53
N LYS A 115 34.59 13.68 24.68
CA LYS A 115 35.61 13.99 25.69
C LYS A 115 36.30 12.72 26.23
N GLN A 116 35.58 11.60 26.34
CA GLN A 116 36.14 10.31 26.78
C GLN A 116 37.15 9.72 25.79
N THR A 117 37.04 10.04 24.50
CA THR A 117 38.02 9.58 23.51
C THR A 117 39.41 10.22 23.70
N GLY A 118 39.48 11.38 24.36
CA GLY A 118 40.68 12.21 24.46
C GLY A 118 41.19 12.72 23.10
N ALA A 119 40.36 12.66 22.05
CA ALA A 119 40.67 13.26 20.76
C ALA A 119 40.46 14.77 20.80
N LYS A 120 41.21 15.50 19.97
CA LYS A 120 40.88 16.90 19.67
C LYS A 120 39.99 17.03 18.44
N ILE A 121 40.09 16.07 17.52
CA ILE A 121 39.18 15.86 16.39
C ILE A 121 38.88 14.37 16.30
N LEU A 122 37.60 14.02 16.26
CA LEU A 122 37.10 12.66 16.12
C LEU A 122 36.27 12.55 14.85
N PHE A 123 36.70 11.72 13.91
CA PHE A 123 35.95 11.38 12.70
C PHE A 123 35.13 10.11 12.87
N GLY A 124 34.03 10.00 12.13
CA GLY A 124 33.38 8.71 11.92
C GLY A 124 34.31 7.72 11.22
N ALA A 125 34.17 6.44 11.55
CA ALA A 125 34.94 5.37 10.91
C ALA A 125 34.05 4.51 9.99
N GLU A 126 34.63 3.91 8.96
CA GLU A 126 33.94 3.08 7.97
C GLU A 126 34.78 1.87 7.51
N PRO A 127 34.17 0.82 6.92
CA PRO A 127 34.90 -0.37 6.51
C PRO A 127 35.70 -0.21 5.20
N PHE A 128 35.50 0.85 4.43
CA PHE A 128 36.13 1.03 3.12
C PHE A 128 37.16 2.16 3.11
N CYS A 129 38.34 1.90 2.55
CA CYS A 129 39.32 2.94 2.25
C CYS A 129 38.95 3.59 0.91
N TRP A 130 38.24 4.71 0.97
CA TRP A 130 37.73 5.45 -0.19
C TRP A 130 38.18 6.93 -0.11
N PRO A 131 38.45 7.61 -1.24
CA PRO A 131 38.34 7.13 -2.63
C PRO A 131 39.54 6.37 -3.17
N ASP A 132 40.68 6.37 -2.47
CA ASP A 132 41.90 5.66 -2.89
C ASP A 132 42.20 4.44 -2.00
N PRO A 133 41.87 3.22 -2.45
CA PRO A 133 42.12 2.00 -1.68
C PRO A 133 43.60 1.73 -1.43
N LYS A 134 44.51 2.31 -2.21
CA LYS A 134 45.97 2.11 -2.05
C LYS A 134 46.50 2.74 -0.77
N LEU A 135 45.74 3.63 -0.15
CA LEU A 135 46.09 4.27 1.11
C LEU A 135 45.82 3.36 2.33
N ALA A 136 45.14 2.23 2.15
CA ALA A 136 44.71 1.36 3.24
C ALA A 136 45.88 0.90 4.14
N ASP A 137 47.01 0.53 3.55
CA ASP A 137 48.20 0.05 4.28
C ASP A 137 48.87 1.14 5.13
N GLN A 138 48.58 2.41 4.86
CA GLN A 138 49.12 3.55 5.62
C GLN A 138 48.29 3.86 6.87
N TYR A 139 47.04 3.37 6.94
CA TYR A 139 46.22 3.54 8.13
C TYR A 139 46.82 2.76 9.30
N PRO A 140 46.79 3.30 10.54
CA PRO A 140 47.03 2.52 11.73
C PRO A 140 46.11 1.29 11.79
N GLU A 141 46.61 0.19 12.34
CA GLU A 141 45.78 -0.99 12.61
C GLU A 141 44.70 -0.65 13.64
N ALA A 142 43.46 -1.06 13.36
CA ALA A 142 42.35 -0.94 14.30
C ALA A 142 42.19 -2.26 15.05
N THR A 143 42.33 -2.24 16.37
CA THR A 143 42.19 -3.44 17.20
C THR A 143 40.77 -3.99 17.22
N GLU A 144 39.78 -3.10 17.12
CA GLU A 144 38.36 -3.44 17.10
C GLU A 144 37.59 -2.38 16.29
N GLY A 145 36.63 -2.84 15.49
CA GLY A 145 35.76 -1.94 14.72
C GLY A 145 36.31 -1.55 13.35
N LYS A 146 35.94 -0.36 12.89
CA LYS A 146 36.18 0.13 11.52
C LYS A 146 37.50 0.88 11.42
N ARG A 147 38.25 0.69 10.33
CA ARG A 147 39.64 1.18 10.22
C ARG A 147 39.76 2.53 9.53
N PHE A 148 38.88 2.85 8.59
CA PHE A 148 39.09 3.96 7.67
C PHE A 148 38.24 5.19 8.03
N LEU A 149 38.70 6.36 7.63
CA LEU A 149 38.06 7.65 7.94
C LEU A 149 36.84 7.87 7.02
N ASN A 150 35.76 8.43 7.57
CA ASN A 150 34.65 9.02 6.82
C ASN A 150 34.55 10.52 7.15
N SER A 151 34.48 11.39 6.12
CA SER A 151 34.40 12.86 6.30
C SER A 151 32.97 13.37 6.57
N GLY A 152 31.95 12.55 6.35
CA GLY A 152 30.56 12.96 6.44
C GLY A 152 30.10 13.30 7.86
N MET A 153 30.84 12.88 8.89
CA MET A 153 30.58 13.27 10.28
C MET A 153 31.87 13.37 11.10
N PHE A 154 32.07 14.49 11.80
CA PHE A 154 33.17 14.65 12.74
C PHE A 154 32.88 15.72 13.80
N ILE A 155 33.51 15.58 14.96
CA ILE A 155 33.47 16.56 16.05
C ILE A 155 34.89 16.93 16.50
N GLY A 156 35.12 18.19 16.86
CA GLY A 156 36.40 18.60 17.40
C GLY A 156 36.39 20.03 17.93
N TYR A 157 37.52 20.47 18.49
CA TYR A 157 37.68 21.86 18.92
C TYR A 157 37.85 22.78 17.70
N ALA A 158 37.19 23.94 17.73
CA ALA A 158 37.19 24.90 16.62
C ALA A 158 38.61 25.28 16.09
N PRO A 159 39.64 25.50 16.93
CA PRO A 159 40.97 25.85 16.45
C PRO A 159 41.61 24.69 15.69
N GLU A 160 41.37 23.45 16.13
CA GLU A 160 41.95 22.25 15.55
C GLU A 160 41.26 21.91 14.21
N ILE A 161 39.93 22.06 14.14
CA ILE A 161 39.18 21.92 12.88
C ILE A 161 39.57 23.03 11.91
N TYR A 162 39.70 24.28 12.36
CA TYR A 162 40.14 25.35 11.48
C TYR A 162 41.56 25.10 10.94
N LYS A 163 42.46 24.58 11.80
CA LYS A 163 43.80 24.17 11.40
C LYS A 163 43.77 23.06 10.35
N LEU A 164 42.90 22.06 10.51
CA LEU A 164 42.67 21.02 9.50
C LEU A 164 42.20 21.62 8.16
N LEU A 165 41.19 22.49 8.18
CA LEU A 165 40.62 23.10 6.97
C LEU A 165 41.53 24.15 6.29
N THR A 166 42.62 24.54 6.95
CA THR A 166 43.63 25.47 6.43
C THR A 166 44.97 24.82 6.14
N ARG A 167 45.10 23.50 6.36
CA ARG A 167 46.33 22.74 6.11
C ARG A 167 46.73 22.80 4.64
N ASP A 168 45.79 22.51 3.75
CA ASP A 168 46.00 22.47 2.30
C ASP A 168 44.87 23.27 1.60
N GLU A 169 45.09 23.70 0.35
CA GLU A 169 44.02 24.28 -0.46
C GLU A 169 43.12 23.16 -1.04
N ILE A 170 41.80 23.35 -1.02
CA ILE A 170 40.81 22.42 -1.56
C ILE A 170 39.90 23.16 -2.54
N GLN A 171 39.82 22.70 -3.78
CA GLN A 171 38.88 23.24 -4.75
C GLN A 171 37.47 22.76 -4.44
N ASP A 172 36.45 23.49 -4.92
CA ASP A 172 35.06 23.11 -4.68
C ASP A 172 34.75 21.68 -5.16
N THR A 173 35.35 21.24 -6.27
CA THR A 173 35.15 19.90 -6.85
C THR A 173 36.07 18.82 -6.30
N ASP A 174 37.06 19.16 -5.47
CA ASP A 174 37.97 18.16 -4.88
C ASP A 174 37.22 17.29 -3.86
N ASP A 175 37.78 16.12 -3.57
CA ASP A 175 37.17 15.16 -2.65
C ASP A 175 37.46 15.51 -1.18
N ASP A 176 36.41 15.76 -0.42
CA ASP A 176 36.49 16.14 0.99
C ASP A 176 37.00 14.98 1.87
N GLN A 177 36.64 13.72 1.54
CA GLN A 177 37.11 12.53 2.24
C GLN A 177 38.61 12.28 2.02
N LEU A 178 39.10 12.42 0.78
CA LEU A 178 40.51 12.29 0.46
C LEU A 178 41.35 13.38 1.13
N TYR A 179 40.83 14.61 1.21
CA TYR A 179 41.44 15.71 1.94
C TYR A 179 41.67 15.34 3.41
N CYS A 180 40.62 14.90 4.11
CA CYS A 180 40.72 14.44 5.50
C CYS A 180 41.61 13.21 5.67
N THR A 181 41.55 12.27 4.73
CA THR A 181 42.37 11.06 4.72
C THR A 181 43.86 11.40 4.65
N LYS A 182 44.27 12.28 3.74
CA LYS A 182 45.66 12.73 3.62
C LYS A 182 46.15 13.46 4.87
N ALA A 183 45.28 14.19 5.56
CA ALA A 183 45.61 14.82 6.83
C ALA A 183 45.75 13.80 7.97
N TYR A 184 44.89 12.78 8.01
CA TYR A 184 44.97 11.72 9.02
C TYR A 184 46.17 10.78 8.82
N LEU A 185 46.59 10.54 7.58
CA LEU A 185 47.72 9.65 7.27
C LEU A 185 49.08 10.30 7.48
N ASP A 186 49.14 11.64 7.50
CA ASP A 186 50.31 12.37 7.95
C ASP A 186 50.45 12.23 9.47
N GLN A 187 51.37 11.37 9.89
CA GLN A 187 51.57 11.06 11.31
C GLN A 187 51.90 12.30 12.13
N GLN A 188 52.73 13.21 11.62
CA GLN A 188 53.10 14.42 12.37
C GLN A 188 51.87 15.29 12.61
N PHE A 189 51.07 15.52 11.57
CA PHE A 189 49.85 16.31 11.70
C PHE A 189 48.80 15.62 12.57
N ARG A 190 48.59 14.31 12.39
CA ARG A 190 47.65 13.50 13.19
C ARG A 190 47.96 13.56 14.68
N ASP A 191 49.24 13.44 15.04
CA ASP A 191 49.67 13.46 16.44
C ASP A 191 49.54 14.87 17.04
N GLU A 192 49.87 15.92 16.27
CA GLU A 192 49.77 17.31 16.70
C GLU A 192 48.31 17.76 16.91
N ALA A 193 47.43 17.45 15.95
CA ALA A 193 46.00 17.75 16.01
C ALA A 193 45.18 16.68 16.76
N GLN A 194 45.85 15.67 17.34
CA GLN A 194 45.27 14.53 18.07
C GLN A 194 44.01 13.96 17.41
N ILE A 195 44.11 13.66 16.11
CA ILE A 195 42.99 13.15 15.31
C ILE A 195 42.80 11.66 15.61
N LYS A 196 41.56 11.27 15.93
CA LYS A 196 41.16 9.87 16.12
C LYS A 196 39.96 9.53 15.25
N LEU A 197 39.72 8.23 15.07
CA LEU A 197 38.53 7.70 14.41
C LEU A 197 37.65 7.00 15.45
N ASP A 198 36.33 7.14 15.30
CA ASP A 198 35.33 6.43 16.11
C ASP A 198 35.18 4.99 15.63
N HIS A 199 36.23 4.19 15.86
CA HIS A 199 36.34 2.82 15.34
C HIS A 199 35.15 1.93 15.73
N LYS A 200 34.59 2.11 16.94
CA LYS A 200 33.51 1.27 17.47
C LYS A 200 32.11 1.82 17.19
N SER A 201 31.99 2.95 16.50
CA SER A 201 30.71 3.64 16.29
C SER A 201 30.01 3.95 17.62
N GLU A 202 30.74 4.52 18.58
CA GLU A 202 30.16 4.98 19.85
C GLU A 202 29.37 6.29 19.67
N ILE A 203 29.71 7.10 18.68
CA ILE A 203 29.01 8.35 18.34
C ILE A 203 28.47 8.26 16.92
N PHE A 204 29.31 7.86 15.97
CA PHE A 204 29.10 7.95 14.54
C PHE A 204 28.93 6.56 13.91
N GLN A 205 27.75 6.29 13.35
CA GLN A 205 27.47 5.06 12.62
C GLN A 205 27.30 5.33 11.12
N ASN A 206 28.32 5.01 10.34
CA ASN A 206 28.22 4.94 8.88
C ASN A 206 27.57 3.61 8.49
N LEU A 207 26.59 3.60 7.60
CA LEU A 207 25.80 2.41 7.26
C LEU A 207 26.33 1.64 6.04
N ASN A 208 27.16 2.25 5.20
CA ASN A 208 27.67 1.58 4.00
C ASN A 208 28.53 0.37 4.36
N GLY A 209 28.18 -0.80 3.80
CA GLY A 209 28.89 -2.05 4.04
C GLY A 209 28.64 -2.71 5.40
N VAL A 210 27.77 -2.15 6.25
CA VAL A 210 27.56 -2.67 7.62
C VAL A 210 26.09 -2.90 7.97
N SER A 211 25.16 -2.86 7.03
CA SER A 211 23.72 -3.02 7.30
C SER A 211 23.38 -4.29 8.10
N ALA A 212 24.16 -5.37 7.95
CA ALA A 212 23.98 -6.61 8.70
C ALA A 212 24.40 -6.52 10.19
N GLU A 213 25.18 -5.51 10.56
CA GLU A 213 25.62 -5.24 11.93
C GLU A 213 24.60 -4.38 12.70
N ILE A 214 23.60 -3.83 12.01
CA ILE A 214 22.67 -2.85 12.54
C ILE A 214 21.32 -3.48 12.82
N GLU A 215 20.86 -3.35 14.06
CA GLU A 215 19.52 -3.74 14.46
C GLU A 215 18.72 -2.53 14.98
N ILE A 216 17.41 -2.56 14.74
CA ILE A 216 16.48 -1.73 15.49
C ILE A 216 16.06 -2.52 16.72
N ALA A 217 16.46 -2.03 17.90
CA ALA A 217 16.12 -2.62 19.18
C ALA A 217 15.08 -1.75 19.91
N THR A 218 14.41 -2.34 20.89
CA THR A 218 13.41 -1.66 21.70
C THR A 218 13.82 -1.69 23.17
N ARG A 219 13.48 -0.62 23.90
CA ARG A 219 13.58 -0.59 25.35
C ARG A 219 12.35 0.07 25.96
N GLN A 220 11.92 -0.44 27.10
CA GLN A 220 10.84 0.16 27.88
C GLN A 220 11.44 1.17 28.86
N GLU A 221 11.06 2.44 28.74
CA GLU A 221 11.52 3.47 29.68
C GLU A 221 10.64 3.55 30.93
N LYS A 222 9.32 3.38 30.78
CA LYS A 222 8.36 3.33 31.88
C LYS A 222 7.23 2.36 31.60
N GLU A 223 6.72 1.74 32.65
CA GLU A 223 5.54 0.88 32.59
C GLU A 223 4.31 1.70 32.13
N GLY A 224 3.67 1.26 31.04
CA GLY A 224 2.50 1.92 30.44
C GLY A 224 2.82 2.98 29.37
N GLU A 225 4.09 3.33 29.15
CA GLU A 225 4.51 4.12 27.98
C GLU A 225 4.89 3.19 26.81
N GLY A 226 4.84 3.71 25.58
CA GLY A 226 5.30 2.96 24.41
C GLY A 226 6.80 2.72 24.41
N GLU A 227 7.24 1.62 23.81
CA GLU A 227 8.66 1.28 23.72
C GLU A 227 9.43 2.33 22.90
N LEU A 228 10.66 2.62 23.34
CA LEU A 228 11.58 3.44 22.56
C LEU A 228 12.36 2.55 21.60
N TYR A 229 12.23 2.85 20.30
CA TYR A 229 13.08 2.28 19.27
C TYR A 229 14.44 3.00 19.26
N TYR A 230 15.52 2.23 19.19
CA TYR A 230 16.89 2.74 19.06
C TYR A 230 17.71 1.86 18.11
N VAL A 231 18.77 2.44 17.56
CA VAL A 231 19.69 1.73 16.68
C VAL A 231 20.81 1.16 17.51
N ARG A 232 21.15 -0.11 17.28
CA ARG A 232 22.26 -0.77 17.95
C ARG A 232 23.22 -1.39 16.94
N ASN A 233 24.51 -1.13 17.13
CA ASN A 233 25.55 -1.88 16.44
C ASN A 233 25.80 -3.18 17.22
N THR A 234 25.44 -4.31 16.62
CA THR A 234 25.53 -5.63 17.25
C THR A 234 26.96 -6.16 17.33
N LEU A 235 27.84 -5.74 16.41
CA LEU A 235 29.23 -6.14 16.37
C LEU A 235 30.02 -5.50 17.52
N THR A 236 29.91 -4.18 17.68
CA THR A 236 30.64 -3.41 18.70
C THR A 236 29.85 -3.21 20.00
N ARG A 237 28.57 -3.61 20.00
CA ARG A 237 27.61 -3.48 21.11
C ARG A 237 27.40 -2.04 21.56
N THR A 238 27.44 -1.09 20.63
CA THR A 238 27.24 0.34 20.88
C THR A 238 25.86 0.83 20.45
N GLU A 239 25.42 1.94 21.04
CA GLU A 239 24.22 2.69 20.65
C GLU A 239 24.67 4.03 20.06
N PRO A 240 24.84 4.15 18.73
CA PRO A 240 25.33 5.37 18.10
C PRO A 240 24.36 6.55 18.28
N LEU A 241 24.91 7.77 18.27
CA LEU A 241 24.16 9.01 18.49
C LEU A 241 23.84 9.74 17.19
N VAL A 242 24.59 9.46 16.13
CA VAL A 242 24.37 10.01 14.78
C VAL A 242 24.58 8.88 13.77
N VAL A 243 23.61 8.71 12.86
CA VAL A 243 23.65 7.66 11.82
C VAL A 243 23.72 8.33 10.45
N HIS A 244 24.61 7.81 9.60
CA HIS A 244 24.87 8.29 8.25
C HIS A 244 24.63 7.17 7.24
N GLY A 245 23.64 7.36 6.38
CA GLY A 245 23.28 6.49 5.27
C GLY A 245 24.19 6.64 4.06
N ASN A 246 25.51 6.72 4.29
CA ASN A 246 26.51 7.01 3.26
C ASN A 246 26.49 6.02 2.10
N GLY A 247 26.91 6.49 0.92
CA GLY A 247 27.01 5.67 -0.28
C GLY A 247 25.67 5.00 -0.65
N ALA A 248 25.67 3.67 -0.75
CA ALA A 248 24.49 2.90 -1.15
C ALA A 248 23.50 2.64 0.00
N ALA A 249 23.78 3.10 1.23
CA ALA A 249 23.00 2.76 2.42
C ALA A 249 21.81 3.68 2.70
N LYS A 250 21.46 4.58 1.76
CA LYS A 250 20.30 5.49 1.88
C LYS A 250 19.00 4.75 2.18
N TYR A 251 18.78 3.57 1.59
CA TYR A 251 17.56 2.78 1.81
C TYR A 251 17.51 2.17 3.20
N THR A 252 18.65 1.71 3.73
CA THR A 252 18.74 1.27 5.13
C THR A 252 18.39 2.43 6.06
N LEU A 253 18.91 3.63 5.80
CA LEU A 253 18.57 4.81 6.59
C LEU A 253 17.08 5.16 6.50
N ASN A 254 16.47 5.08 5.31
CA ASN A 254 15.03 5.30 5.13
C ASN A 254 14.21 4.34 6.00
N TYR A 255 14.57 3.05 5.98
CA TYR A 255 13.95 2.02 6.84
C TYR A 255 14.10 2.35 8.33
N LEU A 256 15.32 2.62 8.82
CA LEU A 256 15.55 2.99 10.22
C LEU A 256 14.71 4.22 10.62
N SER A 257 14.65 5.22 9.73
CA SER A 257 13.92 6.47 9.98
C SER A 257 12.40 6.35 10.01
N ASN A 258 11.84 5.17 9.73
CA ASN A 258 10.42 4.92 10.00
C ASN A 258 10.15 4.67 11.50
N TYR A 259 11.20 4.42 12.29
CA TYR A 259 11.12 4.11 13.73
C TYR A 259 11.86 5.14 14.58
N VAL A 260 13.05 5.59 14.13
CA VAL A 260 13.96 6.41 14.93
C VAL A 260 14.22 7.81 14.33
N PRO A 261 14.45 8.84 15.19
CA PRO A 261 14.15 8.85 16.62
C PRO A 261 12.64 9.06 16.86
N ASN A 262 12.04 8.25 17.74
CA ASN A 262 10.69 8.47 18.29
C ASN A 262 9.58 8.69 17.22
N VAL A 263 9.65 7.93 16.11
CA VAL A 263 8.72 8.05 14.97
C VAL A 263 7.47 7.20 15.18
N TRP A 264 7.66 6.00 15.72
CA TRP A 264 6.63 4.98 15.89
C TRP A 264 6.83 4.19 17.19
N ASN A 265 5.75 3.81 17.88
CA ASN A 265 5.76 2.77 18.93
C ASN A 265 4.44 2.00 18.99
N SER A 266 4.39 0.89 19.74
CA SER A 266 3.19 0.03 19.79
C SER A 266 1.98 0.62 20.53
N VAL A 267 2.18 1.67 21.34
CA VAL A 267 1.12 2.29 22.16
C VAL A 267 0.51 3.51 21.47
N ASP A 268 1.34 4.45 21.03
CA ASP A 268 0.97 5.68 20.35
C ASP A 268 0.78 5.49 18.84
N GLY A 269 1.29 4.37 18.28
CA GLY A 269 1.42 4.17 16.85
C GLY A 269 2.40 5.17 16.24
N CYS A 270 2.05 5.71 15.07
CA CYS A 270 2.87 6.68 14.38
C CYS A 270 2.74 8.10 14.96
N LYS A 271 3.71 8.48 15.78
CA LYS A 271 3.77 9.78 16.48
C LYS A 271 3.95 10.95 15.52
N GLN A 272 4.66 10.73 14.42
CA GLN A 272 5.03 11.79 13.48
C GLN A 272 4.12 11.88 12.25
N CYS A 273 3.18 10.95 12.08
CA CYS A 273 2.31 10.89 10.91
C CYS A 273 1.43 12.13 10.73
N LYS A 274 1.11 12.86 11.81
CA LYS A 274 0.31 14.10 11.75
C LYS A 274 1.16 15.36 11.58
N LYS A 275 2.49 15.27 11.67
CA LYS A 275 3.36 16.44 11.56
C LYS A 275 3.35 16.98 10.13
N GLY A 276 3.08 18.27 9.99
CA GLY A 276 2.96 18.96 8.70
C GLY A 276 1.67 18.62 7.92
N ALA A 277 0.74 17.85 8.52
CA ALA A 277 -0.54 17.56 7.89
C ALA A 277 -1.39 18.82 7.75
N ILE A 278 -2.13 18.92 6.65
CA ILE A 278 -3.11 19.99 6.43
C ILE A 278 -4.51 19.51 6.83
N ASN A 279 -5.41 20.44 7.12
CA ASN A 279 -6.79 20.12 7.52
C ASN A 279 -7.78 20.71 6.52
N LEU A 280 -8.29 19.88 5.60
CA LEU A 280 -9.25 20.32 4.60
C LEU A 280 -10.61 20.66 5.21
N GLY A 281 -10.94 20.13 6.40
CA GLY A 281 -12.16 20.48 7.13
C GLY A 281 -12.24 21.94 7.58
N THR A 282 -11.13 22.68 7.55
CA THR A 282 -11.07 24.13 7.86
C THR A 282 -11.07 25.02 6.62
N VAL A 283 -11.02 24.42 5.42
CA VAL A 283 -10.92 25.12 4.15
C VAL A 283 -12.28 25.03 3.43
N ALA A 284 -12.70 26.09 2.75
CA ALA A 284 -13.91 26.03 1.94
C ALA A 284 -13.68 25.11 0.73
N THR A 285 -14.68 24.33 0.32
CA THR A 285 -14.56 23.36 -0.79
C THR A 285 -14.06 23.96 -2.10
N LYS A 286 -14.42 25.22 -2.40
CA LYS A 286 -13.93 25.97 -3.56
C LYS A 286 -12.41 26.19 -3.57
N ASP A 287 -11.79 26.18 -2.39
CA ASP A 287 -10.38 26.43 -2.16
C ASP A 287 -9.59 25.12 -1.95
N PHE A 288 -10.24 23.96 -2.12
CA PHE A 288 -9.56 22.67 -2.09
C PHE A 288 -8.54 22.57 -3.23
N PRO A 289 -7.41 21.86 -3.06
CA PRO A 289 -6.45 21.62 -4.14
C PRO A 289 -7.13 21.07 -5.42
N SER A 290 -6.72 21.55 -6.60
CA SER A 290 -7.19 20.94 -7.85
C SER A 290 -6.50 19.58 -8.05
N VAL A 291 -7.26 18.56 -8.41
CA VAL A 291 -6.75 17.18 -8.55
C VAL A 291 -6.92 16.69 -9.98
N LEU A 292 -5.90 16.06 -10.57
CA LEU A 292 -6.06 15.20 -11.74
C LEU A 292 -6.04 13.73 -11.30
N ILE A 293 -7.14 13.01 -11.46
CA ILE A 293 -7.17 11.56 -11.30
C ILE A 293 -6.95 10.92 -12.66
N SER A 294 -5.90 10.11 -12.78
CA SER A 294 -5.52 9.40 -13.99
C SER A 294 -5.71 7.90 -13.79
N VAL A 295 -6.65 7.33 -14.54
CA VAL A 295 -7.00 5.91 -14.49
C VAL A 295 -6.33 5.16 -15.64
N PHE A 296 -5.60 4.08 -15.33
CA PHE A 296 -4.86 3.27 -16.30
C PHE A 296 -5.44 1.85 -16.37
N ILE A 297 -5.99 1.49 -17.54
CA ILE A 297 -6.56 0.17 -17.83
C ILE A 297 -5.63 -0.53 -18.82
N GLU A 298 -4.58 -1.17 -18.28
CA GLU A 298 -3.48 -1.74 -19.06
C GLU A 298 -3.60 -3.24 -19.33
N GLN A 299 -4.56 -3.89 -18.69
CA GLN A 299 -4.84 -5.31 -18.82
C GLN A 299 -6.32 -5.60 -18.62
N SER A 300 -6.74 -6.77 -19.08
CA SER A 300 -8.11 -7.23 -18.88
C SER A 300 -8.40 -7.42 -17.39
N THR A 301 -9.08 -6.44 -16.82
CA THR A 301 -9.39 -6.36 -15.40
C THR A 301 -10.85 -6.74 -15.08
N PRO A 302 -11.09 -7.70 -14.15
CA PRO A 302 -12.42 -7.97 -13.58
C PRO A 302 -13.05 -6.75 -12.92
N PHE A 303 -14.38 -6.70 -12.80
CA PHE A 303 -15.09 -5.71 -11.96
C PHE A 303 -14.71 -4.22 -12.22
N LEU A 304 -14.36 -3.90 -13.46
CA LEU A 304 -13.95 -2.53 -13.84
C LEU A 304 -15.06 -1.50 -13.61
N GLU A 305 -16.33 -1.90 -13.78
CA GLU A 305 -17.49 -1.04 -13.51
C GLU A 305 -17.46 -0.52 -12.07
N GLU A 306 -17.27 -1.41 -11.09
CA GLU A 306 -17.22 -1.09 -9.66
C GLU A 306 -15.99 -0.23 -9.33
N MET A 307 -14.84 -0.49 -9.95
CA MET A 307 -13.66 0.36 -9.78
C MET A 307 -13.94 1.80 -10.23
N LEU A 308 -14.50 1.99 -11.43
CA LEU A 308 -14.84 3.31 -11.95
C LEU A 308 -15.94 3.98 -11.10
N GLN A 309 -16.93 3.23 -10.62
CA GLN A 309 -17.92 3.74 -9.67
C GLN A 309 -17.27 4.22 -8.37
N LYS A 310 -16.30 3.48 -7.82
CA LYS A 310 -15.55 3.91 -6.63
C LYS A 310 -14.80 5.22 -6.88
N VAL A 311 -14.21 5.42 -8.05
CA VAL A 311 -13.61 6.71 -8.46
C VAL A 311 -14.65 7.84 -8.47
N TYR A 312 -15.84 7.57 -9.00
CA TYR A 312 -16.94 8.53 -8.97
C TYR A 312 -17.48 8.81 -7.57
N PHE A 313 -17.47 7.85 -6.66
CA PHE A 313 -17.95 8.05 -5.28
C PHE A 313 -16.90 8.56 -4.30
N LEU A 314 -15.67 8.83 -4.73
CA LEU A 314 -14.69 9.54 -3.91
C LEU A 314 -15.29 10.88 -3.42
N ASP A 315 -15.26 11.07 -2.11
CA ASP A 315 -15.77 12.26 -1.43
C ASP A 315 -14.79 13.42 -1.61
N TYR A 316 -14.88 14.05 -2.78
CA TYR A 316 -14.14 15.24 -3.17
C TYR A 316 -14.98 16.06 -4.15
N PRO A 317 -14.96 17.41 -4.10
CA PRO A 317 -15.76 18.25 -5.00
C PRO A 317 -15.41 17.97 -6.47
N LYS A 318 -16.39 17.55 -7.28
CA LYS A 318 -16.17 17.11 -8.66
C LYS A 318 -15.67 18.24 -9.57
N GLU A 319 -16.10 19.46 -9.27
CA GLU A 319 -15.63 20.70 -9.90
C GLU A 319 -14.15 21.04 -9.61
N ARG A 320 -13.52 20.32 -8.67
CA ARG A 320 -12.08 20.41 -8.38
C ARG A 320 -11.29 19.21 -8.91
N VAL A 321 -11.95 18.30 -9.62
CA VAL A 321 -11.34 17.05 -10.13
C VAL A 321 -11.37 17.05 -11.66
N HIS A 322 -10.19 16.88 -12.24
CA HIS A 322 -10.01 16.51 -13.64
C HIS A 322 -9.85 14.99 -13.74
N ILE A 323 -10.36 14.40 -14.82
CA ILE A 323 -10.24 12.96 -15.10
C ILE A 323 -9.44 12.76 -16.37
N PHE A 324 -8.48 11.83 -16.31
CA PHE A 324 -7.76 11.29 -17.45
C PHE A 324 -7.92 9.77 -17.44
N ILE A 325 -8.39 9.15 -18.52
CA ILE A 325 -8.48 7.70 -18.62
C ILE A 325 -7.65 7.22 -19.81
N HIS A 326 -6.70 6.33 -19.56
CA HIS A 326 -6.07 5.54 -20.60
C HIS A 326 -6.62 4.13 -20.56
N ASN A 327 -7.19 3.67 -21.66
CA ASN A 327 -7.59 2.29 -21.84
C ASN A 327 -6.83 1.69 -23.01
N SER A 328 -6.00 0.66 -22.77
CA SER A 328 -5.33 -0.10 -23.83
C SER A 328 -6.06 -1.42 -24.17
N VAL A 329 -7.18 -1.72 -23.48
CA VAL A 329 -7.91 -2.98 -23.57
C VAL A 329 -9.24 -2.80 -24.30
N LYS A 330 -9.33 -3.37 -25.52
CA LYS A 330 -10.53 -3.29 -26.38
C LYS A 330 -11.81 -3.80 -25.71
N TYR A 331 -11.71 -4.87 -24.92
CA TYR A 331 -12.86 -5.44 -24.20
C TYR A 331 -13.55 -4.40 -23.30
N HIS A 332 -12.78 -3.47 -22.72
CA HIS A 332 -13.28 -2.48 -21.75
C HIS A 332 -13.84 -1.20 -22.38
N ILE A 333 -13.87 -1.08 -23.72
CA ILE A 333 -14.38 0.13 -24.40
C ILE A 333 -15.82 0.46 -23.99
N GLY A 334 -16.69 -0.56 -23.93
CA GLY A 334 -18.10 -0.37 -23.56
C GLY A 334 -18.25 0.20 -22.14
N ILE A 335 -17.61 -0.44 -21.16
CA ILE A 335 -17.65 -0.03 -19.75
C ILE A 335 -17.12 1.40 -19.57
N VAL A 336 -15.98 1.72 -20.20
CA VAL A 336 -15.41 3.07 -20.09
C VAL A 336 -16.34 4.09 -20.75
N LYS A 337 -16.89 3.79 -21.93
CA LYS A 337 -17.83 4.67 -22.64
C LYS A 337 -19.06 4.99 -21.78
N ASP A 338 -19.67 3.96 -21.17
CA ASP A 338 -20.83 4.14 -20.29
C ASP A 338 -20.51 5.03 -19.08
N PHE A 339 -19.31 4.88 -18.51
CA PHE A 339 -18.82 5.76 -17.44
C PHE A 339 -18.67 7.21 -17.92
N VAL A 340 -18.06 7.43 -19.09
CA VAL A 340 -17.90 8.78 -19.66
C VAL A 340 -19.25 9.44 -19.89
N GLU A 341 -20.16 8.76 -20.60
CA GLU A 341 -21.47 9.30 -20.94
C GLU A 341 -22.29 9.68 -19.69
N LYS A 342 -22.14 8.90 -18.61
CA LYS A 342 -22.88 9.11 -17.37
C LYS A 342 -22.29 10.20 -16.47
N TYR A 343 -20.96 10.29 -16.37
CA TYR A 343 -20.30 11.05 -15.29
C TYR A 343 -19.33 12.14 -15.75
N SER A 344 -18.93 12.20 -17.02
CA SER A 344 -17.87 13.13 -17.46
C SER A 344 -18.20 14.60 -17.22
N ASN A 345 -19.49 14.95 -17.26
CA ASN A 345 -19.97 16.33 -17.15
C ASN A 345 -19.97 16.86 -15.71
N ASP A 346 -19.85 15.98 -14.71
CA ASP A 346 -19.79 16.39 -13.30
C ASP A 346 -18.38 16.90 -12.92
N TYR A 347 -17.37 16.46 -13.66
CA TYR A 347 -15.96 16.78 -13.42
C TYR A 347 -15.54 18.10 -14.07
N ALA A 348 -14.49 18.72 -13.53
CA ALA A 348 -13.92 19.96 -14.05
C ALA A 348 -13.42 19.84 -15.50
N SER A 349 -12.85 18.68 -15.86
CA SER A 349 -12.63 18.30 -17.26
C SER A 349 -12.39 16.81 -17.38
N PHE A 350 -12.59 16.29 -18.59
CA PHE A 350 -12.36 14.89 -18.93
C PHE A 350 -11.44 14.76 -20.14
N LYS A 351 -10.51 13.80 -20.11
CA LYS A 351 -9.70 13.37 -21.26
C LYS A 351 -9.62 11.84 -21.28
N GLN A 352 -9.68 11.26 -22.47
CA GLN A 352 -9.52 9.83 -22.68
C GLN A 352 -8.53 9.55 -23.81
N ILE A 353 -7.79 8.45 -23.69
CA ILE A 353 -7.02 7.81 -24.74
C ILE A 353 -7.59 6.38 -24.86
N THR A 354 -7.97 5.98 -26.07
CA THR A 354 -8.67 4.71 -26.31
C THR A 354 -7.72 3.64 -26.87
N PRO A 355 -8.13 2.36 -26.88
CA PRO A 355 -7.29 1.30 -27.41
C PRO A 355 -6.93 1.49 -28.89
N GLU A 356 -7.75 2.23 -29.65
CA GLU A 356 -7.52 2.57 -31.05
C GLU A 356 -6.31 3.49 -31.27
N ASP A 357 -5.94 4.30 -30.27
CA ASP A 357 -4.81 5.23 -30.35
C ASP A 357 -3.45 4.50 -30.32
N GLY A 358 -3.40 3.26 -29.81
CA GLY A 358 -2.18 2.45 -29.76
C GLY A 358 -1.07 3.05 -28.88
N THR A 359 -1.44 3.89 -27.91
CA THR A 359 -0.48 4.52 -27.00
C THR A 359 0.03 3.51 -25.97
N PRO A 360 1.36 3.30 -25.83
CA PRO A 360 1.89 2.43 -24.79
C PRO A 360 1.70 3.02 -23.39
N GLU A 361 1.62 2.16 -22.36
CA GLU A 361 1.40 2.54 -20.96
C GLU A 361 2.33 3.66 -20.48
N TRP A 362 3.65 3.50 -20.62
CA TRP A 362 4.62 4.50 -20.14
C TRP A 362 4.42 5.87 -20.80
N THR A 363 4.07 5.90 -22.09
CA THR A 363 3.76 7.13 -22.82
C THR A 363 2.45 7.75 -22.32
N ALA A 364 1.42 6.94 -22.05
CA ALA A 364 0.17 7.43 -21.48
C ALA A 364 0.36 8.01 -20.07
N ARG A 365 1.18 7.36 -19.23
CA ARG A 365 1.54 7.86 -17.90
C ARG A 365 2.38 9.14 -17.96
N ASP A 366 3.28 9.30 -18.92
CA ASP A 366 3.99 10.57 -19.12
C ASP A 366 3.04 11.69 -19.58
N LEU A 367 2.14 11.39 -20.53
CA LEU A 367 1.13 12.33 -21.02
C LEU A 367 0.14 12.77 -19.94
N SER A 368 -0.19 11.91 -18.96
CA SER A 368 -1.06 12.28 -17.85
C SER A 368 -0.38 13.28 -16.90
N LEU A 369 0.93 13.15 -16.67
CA LEU A 369 1.70 14.11 -15.87
C LEU A 369 1.75 15.49 -16.55
N ASP A 370 1.99 15.52 -17.87
CA ASP A 370 1.94 16.76 -18.66
C ASP A 370 0.52 17.35 -18.68
N HIS A 371 -0.51 16.50 -18.72
CA HIS A 371 -1.90 16.95 -18.63
C HIS A 371 -2.19 17.61 -17.29
N CYS A 372 -1.64 17.09 -16.19
CA CYS A 372 -1.76 17.68 -14.87
C CYS A 372 -1.20 19.12 -14.84
N LEU A 373 -0.01 19.30 -15.41
CA LEU A 373 0.62 20.62 -15.54
C LEU A 373 -0.21 21.56 -16.43
N ALA A 374 -0.72 21.07 -17.56
CA ALA A 374 -1.58 21.85 -18.47
C ALA A 374 -2.89 22.30 -17.80
N LYS A 375 -3.46 21.48 -16.91
CA LYS A 375 -4.66 21.81 -16.12
C LYS A 375 -4.37 22.61 -14.86
N LYS A 376 -3.09 22.92 -14.58
CA LYS A 376 -2.65 23.60 -13.36
C LYS A 376 -3.15 22.88 -12.10
N CYS A 377 -3.09 21.55 -12.12
CA CYS A 377 -3.42 20.73 -10.95
C CYS A 377 -2.45 21.04 -9.79
N ASP A 378 -2.93 20.84 -8.57
CA ASP A 378 -2.12 20.86 -7.36
C ASP A 378 -1.68 19.44 -6.96
N VAL A 379 -2.51 18.45 -7.27
CA VAL A 379 -2.30 17.04 -6.94
C VAL A 379 -2.57 16.17 -8.16
N TYR A 380 -1.65 15.27 -8.46
CA TYR A 380 -1.83 14.19 -9.42
C TYR A 380 -2.16 12.90 -8.67
N PHE A 381 -3.20 12.17 -9.05
CA PHE A 381 -3.54 10.86 -8.49
C PHE A 381 -3.48 9.81 -9.61
N SER A 382 -2.48 8.93 -9.56
CA SER A 382 -2.37 7.75 -10.43
C SER A 382 -3.18 6.61 -9.84
N LEU A 383 -4.00 5.96 -10.66
CA LEU A 383 -4.80 4.81 -10.26
C LEU A 383 -4.87 3.77 -11.38
N ASP A 384 -4.45 2.55 -11.10
CA ASP A 384 -4.54 1.44 -12.04
C ASP A 384 -5.88 0.71 -11.88
N ALA A 385 -6.34 0.06 -12.94
CA ALA A 385 -7.64 -0.59 -12.97
C ALA A 385 -7.83 -1.68 -11.91
N ILE A 386 -6.75 -2.29 -11.44
CA ILE A 386 -6.80 -3.33 -10.40
C ILE A 386 -6.89 -2.77 -8.97
N ALA A 387 -6.76 -1.46 -8.79
CA ALA A 387 -6.77 -0.81 -7.49
C ALA A 387 -8.18 -0.31 -7.13
N HIS A 388 -8.87 -1.07 -6.28
CA HIS A 388 -10.22 -0.77 -5.84
C HIS A 388 -10.16 0.11 -4.57
N ILE A 389 -10.54 1.38 -4.70
CA ILE A 389 -10.56 2.35 -3.58
C ILE A 389 -11.88 2.25 -2.83
N ASP A 390 -11.94 1.40 -1.81
CA ASP A 390 -13.16 1.15 -1.04
C ASP A 390 -13.53 2.30 -0.09
N ASN A 391 -12.52 3.04 0.40
CA ASN A 391 -12.75 4.16 1.30
C ASN A 391 -12.99 5.44 0.50
N PRO A 392 -14.21 6.03 0.52
CA PRO A 392 -14.53 7.21 -0.28
C PRO A 392 -13.72 8.45 0.13
N TYR A 393 -13.16 8.48 1.35
CA TYR A 393 -12.35 9.59 1.85
C TYR A 393 -10.87 9.52 1.45
N THR A 394 -10.44 8.48 0.73
CA THR A 394 -9.03 8.22 0.39
C THR A 394 -8.31 9.45 -0.16
N LEU A 395 -8.92 10.15 -1.12
CA LEU A 395 -8.29 11.31 -1.74
C LEU A 395 -8.03 12.44 -0.74
N LYS A 396 -9.01 12.78 0.11
CA LYS A 396 -8.84 13.76 1.20
C LYS A 396 -7.75 13.32 2.17
N LEU A 397 -7.82 12.08 2.64
CA LEU A 397 -6.90 11.51 3.63
C LEU A 397 -5.44 11.51 3.17
N LEU A 398 -5.19 11.27 1.88
CA LEU A 398 -3.85 11.29 1.30
C LEU A 398 -3.35 12.73 1.10
N ILE A 399 -4.20 13.64 0.59
CA ILE A 399 -3.86 15.06 0.43
C ILE A 399 -3.51 15.70 1.78
N GLU A 400 -4.27 15.38 2.83
CA GLU A 400 -4.04 15.86 4.18
C GLU A 400 -2.70 15.42 4.78
N GLN A 401 -2.10 14.32 4.30
CA GLN A 401 -0.74 13.94 4.72
C GLN A 401 0.32 14.93 4.26
N ASN A 402 0.04 15.76 3.24
CA ASN A 402 0.96 16.77 2.73
C ASN A 402 2.37 16.21 2.47
N ARG A 403 2.44 15.16 1.66
CA ARG A 403 3.71 14.52 1.23
C ARG A 403 3.94 14.76 -0.26
N THR A 404 5.20 14.72 -0.67
CA THR A 404 5.58 14.83 -2.08
C THR A 404 4.97 13.69 -2.90
N VAL A 405 5.09 12.45 -2.40
CA VAL A 405 4.51 11.24 -3.00
C VAL A 405 3.97 10.35 -1.89
N VAL A 406 2.70 9.95 -1.95
CA VAL A 406 2.11 9.01 -0.99
C VAL A 406 1.07 8.09 -1.62
N ALA A 407 1.18 6.80 -1.31
CA ALA A 407 0.26 5.74 -1.71
C ALA A 407 -0.66 5.34 -0.53
N PRO A 408 -1.95 5.05 -0.76
CA PRO A 408 -2.70 4.21 0.16
C PRO A 408 -2.18 2.78 0.07
N MET A 409 -2.03 2.09 1.21
CA MET A 409 -1.73 0.66 1.19
C MET A 409 -2.95 -0.11 0.69
N LEU A 410 -2.75 -0.88 -0.38
CA LEU A 410 -3.74 -1.79 -0.95
C LEU A 410 -3.15 -3.20 -0.95
N THR A 411 -3.93 -4.17 -0.51
CA THR A 411 -3.53 -5.59 -0.43
C THR A 411 -4.48 -6.45 -1.25
N ARG A 412 -3.98 -7.56 -1.79
CA ARG A 412 -4.85 -8.61 -2.35
C ARG A 412 -5.55 -9.32 -1.18
N PRO A 413 -6.89 -9.40 -1.12
CA PRO A 413 -7.60 -10.01 0.00
C PRO A 413 -7.09 -11.42 0.31
N GLY A 414 -6.79 -11.70 1.59
CA GLY A 414 -6.30 -13.00 2.05
C GLY A 414 -4.88 -13.38 1.57
N LYS A 415 -4.11 -12.45 0.99
CA LYS A 415 -2.73 -12.67 0.53
C LYS A 415 -1.79 -11.61 1.10
N ALA A 416 -0.47 -11.86 1.00
CA ALA A 416 0.56 -10.91 1.41
C ALA A 416 0.96 -9.90 0.31
N TRP A 417 0.43 -10.05 -0.91
CA TRP A 417 0.75 -9.16 -2.04
C TRP A 417 0.10 -7.79 -1.83
N SER A 418 0.90 -6.73 -1.96
CA SER A 418 0.46 -5.34 -1.79
C SER A 418 1.10 -4.43 -2.85
N ASN A 419 0.67 -3.18 -2.90
CA ASN A 419 1.15 -2.17 -3.85
C ASN A 419 2.42 -1.41 -3.39
N PHE A 420 3.25 -2.03 -2.55
CA PHE A 420 4.53 -1.45 -2.12
C PHE A 420 5.58 -2.53 -1.86
N TRP A 421 6.87 -2.18 -1.95
CA TRP A 421 7.96 -3.04 -1.48
C TRP A 421 8.66 -2.37 -0.30
N GLY A 422 8.95 -3.12 0.76
CA GLY A 422 9.66 -2.60 1.92
C GLY A 422 11.18 -2.54 1.74
N ALA A 423 11.75 -3.33 0.82
CA ALA A 423 13.18 -3.38 0.55
C ALA A 423 13.46 -3.67 -0.95
N LEU A 424 14.72 -3.48 -1.35
CA LEU A 424 15.22 -3.80 -2.68
C LEU A 424 16.40 -4.78 -2.60
N THR A 425 16.56 -5.59 -3.64
CA THR A 425 17.84 -6.26 -3.92
C THR A 425 18.88 -5.23 -4.37
N LYS A 426 20.15 -5.65 -4.48
CA LYS A 426 21.21 -4.79 -5.02
C LYS A 426 20.93 -4.32 -6.45
N ASP A 427 20.19 -5.13 -7.22
CA ASP A 427 19.81 -4.84 -8.61
C ASP A 427 18.54 -3.99 -8.72
N GLY A 428 17.95 -3.58 -7.59
CA GLY A 428 16.77 -2.71 -7.56
C GLY A 428 15.42 -3.43 -7.73
N PHE A 429 15.39 -4.76 -7.60
CA PHE A 429 14.18 -5.59 -7.65
C PHE A 429 13.61 -5.87 -6.25
N TYR A 430 12.45 -6.52 -6.20
CA TYR A 430 11.75 -6.86 -4.97
C TYR A 430 12.65 -7.59 -3.95
N SER A 431 12.65 -7.06 -2.73
CA SER A 431 13.09 -7.78 -1.54
C SER A 431 12.12 -7.52 -0.40
N ARG A 432 11.95 -8.50 0.49
CA ARG A 432 11.07 -8.37 1.65
C ARG A 432 11.82 -7.66 2.78
N SER A 433 11.26 -6.58 3.33
CA SER A 433 11.77 -5.97 4.57
C SER A 433 11.34 -6.76 5.80
N ASN A 434 12.05 -6.56 6.91
CA ASN A 434 11.77 -7.25 8.17
C ASN A 434 10.37 -6.94 8.73
N ASP A 435 9.81 -5.76 8.44
CA ASP A 435 8.52 -5.27 8.91
C ASP A 435 7.39 -5.37 7.88
N TYR A 436 7.66 -5.94 6.70
CA TYR A 436 6.68 -5.97 5.61
C TYR A 436 5.37 -6.66 6.01
N MET A 437 5.45 -7.79 6.70
CA MET A 437 4.27 -8.54 7.13
C MET A 437 3.48 -7.79 8.19
N ASP A 438 4.16 -7.19 9.17
CA ASP A 438 3.54 -6.38 10.21
C ASP A 438 2.75 -5.19 9.61
N ILE A 439 3.30 -4.57 8.56
CA ILE A 439 2.65 -3.46 7.84
C ILE A 439 1.43 -3.98 7.05
N VAL A 440 1.60 -5.04 6.25
CA VAL A 440 0.54 -5.62 5.41
C VAL A 440 -0.63 -6.17 6.22
N HIS A 441 -0.35 -6.80 7.37
CA HIS A 441 -1.37 -7.30 8.29
C HIS A 441 -1.93 -6.22 9.23
N ASN A 442 -1.51 -4.97 9.07
CA ASN A 442 -1.91 -3.85 9.92
C ASN A 442 -1.59 -4.02 11.41
N GLU A 443 -0.62 -4.86 11.76
CA GLU A 443 -0.07 -4.98 13.12
C GLU A 443 0.71 -3.70 13.47
N LYS A 444 1.39 -3.12 12.48
CA LYS A 444 2.01 -1.80 12.56
C LYS A 444 1.34 -0.84 11.59
N ARG A 445 0.56 0.10 12.12
CA ARG A 445 -0.08 1.17 11.33
C ARG A 445 0.70 2.48 11.39
N GLY A 446 0.87 3.12 10.24
CA GLY A 446 1.67 4.32 10.11
C GLY A 446 1.79 4.84 8.67
N LEU A 447 2.78 5.71 8.48
CA LEU A 447 3.18 6.28 7.20
C LEU A 447 4.65 5.92 7.00
N TRP A 448 4.91 5.07 6.01
CA TRP A 448 6.18 4.37 5.87
C TRP A 448 6.92 4.89 4.65
N ASN A 449 8.15 5.37 4.81
CA ASN A 449 9.03 5.66 3.70
C ASN A 449 9.54 4.34 3.11
N VAL A 450 9.17 4.06 1.87
CA VAL A 450 9.40 2.77 1.19
C VAL A 450 10.06 2.99 -0.16
N PRO A 451 10.90 2.05 -0.64
CA PRO A 451 11.62 2.20 -1.89
C PRO A 451 10.76 2.04 -3.16
N PHE A 452 9.55 1.48 -3.06
CA PHE A 452 8.69 1.22 -4.21
C PHE A 452 7.22 1.31 -3.83
N ILE A 453 6.41 1.92 -4.69
CA ILE A 453 4.96 1.98 -4.65
C ILE A 453 4.40 1.75 -6.07
N SER A 454 3.20 1.23 -6.18
CA SER A 454 2.53 0.99 -7.47
C SER A 454 1.02 1.17 -7.35
N ASN A 455 0.32 1.10 -8.48
CA ASN A 455 -1.13 0.97 -8.64
C ASN A 455 -2.04 2.08 -8.11
N ALA A 456 -1.70 2.76 -7.02
CA ALA A 456 -2.45 3.89 -6.48
C ALA A 456 -1.48 4.80 -5.72
N TYR A 457 -1.34 6.05 -6.16
CA TYR A 457 -0.50 7.03 -5.45
C TYR A 457 -0.81 8.46 -5.87
N ILE A 458 -0.70 9.38 -4.93
CA ILE A 458 -0.76 10.82 -5.22
C ILE A 458 0.63 11.44 -5.25
N ILE A 459 0.79 12.45 -6.10
CA ILE A 459 1.99 13.27 -6.25
C ILE A 459 1.60 14.73 -6.06
N ASN A 460 2.35 15.46 -5.24
CA ASN A 460 2.26 16.91 -5.18
C ASN A 460 2.83 17.51 -6.46
N ALA A 461 2.04 18.31 -7.18
CA ALA A 461 2.41 18.85 -8.49
C ALA A 461 3.61 19.82 -8.43
N THR A 462 4.06 20.25 -7.25
CA THR A 462 5.35 20.95 -7.11
C THR A 462 6.52 20.10 -7.61
N LEU A 463 6.49 18.78 -7.43
CA LEU A 463 7.50 17.87 -7.98
C LEU A 463 7.50 17.89 -9.51
N LEU A 464 6.31 17.85 -10.11
CA LEU A 464 6.14 17.88 -11.57
C LEU A 464 6.59 19.21 -12.16
N ARG A 465 6.43 20.32 -11.43
CA ARG A 465 6.92 21.65 -11.82
C ARG A 465 8.43 21.80 -11.68
N LYS A 466 9.07 21.03 -10.79
CA LYS A 466 10.52 21.08 -10.55
C LYS A 466 11.32 20.35 -11.63
N HIS A 467 10.76 19.30 -12.23
CA HIS A 467 11.46 18.43 -13.19
C HIS A 467 10.67 18.22 -14.48
N ASP A 468 11.32 18.46 -15.62
CA ASP A 468 10.74 18.16 -16.93
C ASP A 468 10.74 16.65 -17.23
N ARG A 469 10.19 16.27 -18.39
CA ARG A 469 10.04 14.87 -18.81
C ARG A 469 11.36 14.19 -19.20
N THR A 470 12.47 14.94 -19.37
CA THR A 470 13.79 14.34 -19.58
C THR A 470 14.35 13.73 -18.29
N VAL A 471 13.88 14.23 -17.14
CA VAL A 471 14.31 13.79 -15.81
C VAL A 471 13.26 12.93 -15.12
N LEU A 472 12.00 13.36 -15.10
CA LEU A 472 10.90 12.68 -14.40
C LEU A 472 9.94 12.06 -15.42
N ASN A 473 10.00 10.75 -15.60
CA ASN A 473 9.17 10.00 -16.55
C ASN A 473 8.95 8.54 -16.10
N TYR A 474 8.23 7.77 -16.90
CA TYR A 474 7.95 6.34 -16.67
C TYR A 474 8.82 5.38 -17.50
N THR A 475 9.99 5.83 -17.99
CA THR A 475 10.81 5.03 -18.92
C THR A 475 12.24 4.84 -18.41
N LYS A 476 12.64 3.58 -18.19
CA LYS A 476 14.04 3.20 -17.93
C LYS A 476 14.31 1.83 -18.57
N PRO A 477 15.47 1.60 -19.20
CA PRO A 477 15.75 0.33 -19.87
C PRO A 477 15.60 -0.87 -18.93
N ASN A 478 14.94 -1.93 -19.41
CA ASN A 478 14.71 -3.20 -18.70
C ASN A 478 13.85 -3.13 -17.43
N LEU A 479 13.16 -2.00 -17.19
CA LEU A 479 12.22 -1.86 -16.08
C LEU A 479 10.81 -1.62 -16.63
N ASP A 480 9.79 -2.10 -15.93
CA ASP A 480 8.41 -1.68 -16.17
C ASP A 480 8.21 -0.20 -15.73
N ALA A 481 7.05 0.36 -16.07
CA ALA A 481 6.74 1.77 -15.86
C ALA A 481 6.82 2.17 -14.37
N ASP A 482 6.28 1.36 -13.46
CA ASP A 482 6.27 1.66 -12.03
C ASP A 482 7.69 1.55 -11.43
N MET A 483 8.45 0.51 -11.81
CA MET A 483 9.85 0.35 -11.41
C MET A 483 10.72 1.51 -11.92
N ALA A 484 10.53 1.93 -13.18
CA ALA A 484 11.22 3.06 -13.77
C ALA A 484 10.93 4.35 -13.00
N PHE A 485 9.64 4.65 -12.78
CA PHE A 485 9.21 5.84 -12.05
C PHE A 485 9.75 5.87 -10.61
N CYS A 486 9.58 4.78 -9.86
CA CYS A 486 10.13 4.67 -8.51
C CYS A 486 11.66 4.78 -8.49
N SER A 487 12.36 4.20 -9.48
CA SER A 487 13.81 4.35 -9.58
C SER A 487 14.22 5.80 -9.81
N ILE A 488 13.53 6.53 -10.68
CA ILE A 488 13.80 7.94 -10.96
C ILE A 488 13.55 8.79 -9.71
N LEU A 489 12.47 8.55 -8.97
CA LEU A 489 12.22 9.24 -7.70
C LEU A 489 13.36 9.03 -6.69
N ARG A 490 13.88 7.81 -6.57
CA ARG A 490 15.05 7.51 -5.72
C ARG A 490 16.31 8.22 -6.21
N ASP A 491 16.55 8.24 -7.52
CA ASP A 491 17.68 8.93 -8.14
C ASP A 491 17.63 10.46 -7.87
N LEU A 492 16.42 11.01 -7.69
CA LEU A 492 16.14 12.40 -7.32
C LEU A 492 16.06 12.66 -5.80
N ASP A 493 16.35 11.66 -4.95
CA ASP A 493 16.20 11.71 -3.49
C ASP A 493 14.77 12.14 -3.02
N VAL A 494 13.74 11.79 -3.80
CA VAL A 494 12.33 11.99 -3.44
C VAL A 494 11.84 10.79 -2.66
N PHE A 495 11.28 11.02 -1.47
CA PHE A 495 10.70 9.95 -0.66
C PHE A 495 9.34 9.53 -1.19
N MET A 496 9.11 8.22 -1.18
CA MET A 496 7.83 7.60 -1.49
C MET A 496 7.27 7.05 -0.19
N TYR A 497 6.05 7.46 0.14
CA TYR A 497 5.38 6.99 1.35
C TYR A 497 4.26 6.01 1.03
N VAL A 498 4.03 5.02 1.88
CA VAL A 498 2.80 4.22 1.90
C VAL A 498 2.09 4.40 3.23
N SER A 499 0.78 4.62 3.19
CA SER A 499 -0.07 4.82 4.37
C SER A 499 -0.98 3.61 4.58
N ASN A 500 -0.85 2.95 5.72
CA ASN A 500 -1.80 1.94 6.21
C ASN A 500 -2.50 2.39 7.51
N ARG A 501 -2.51 3.71 7.77
CA ARG A 501 -3.17 4.33 8.92
C ARG A 501 -4.66 4.00 9.01
N LEU A 502 -5.30 3.71 7.88
CA LEU A 502 -6.69 3.36 7.70
C LEU A 502 -6.79 2.29 6.62
N GLU A 503 -7.92 1.59 6.56
CA GLU A 503 -8.27 0.79 5.38
C GLU A 503 -8.66 1.74 4.23
N PHE A 504 -7.96 1.62 3.11
CA PHE A 504 -8.21 2.44 1.92
C PHE A 504 -8.92 1.68 0.81
N GLY A 505 -8.67 0.38 0.70
CA GLY A 505 -9.17 -0.43 -0.40
C GLY A 505 -8.42 -1.75 -0.53
N HIS A 506 -8.49 -2.35 -1.70
CA HIS A 506 -7.85 -3.63 -2.00
C HIS A 506 -7.39 -3.71 -3.46
N LEU A 507 -6.61 -4.74 -3.77
CA LEU A 507 -6.19 -5.08 -5.12
C LEU A 507 -6.96 -6.31 -5.60
N ILE A 508 -7.48 -6.25 -6.82
CA ILE A 508 -8.03 -7.42 -7.51
C ILE A 508 -6.93 -8.17 -8.28
N ASN A 509 -7.16 -9.46 -8.50
CA ASN A 509 -6.32 -10.35 -9.28
C ASN A 509 -6.86 -10.50 -10.71
N SER A 510 -6.17 -9.96 -11.70
CA SER A 510 -6.55 -10.07 -13.11
C SER A 510 -5.93 -11.27 -13.83
N ASP A 511 -5.05 -12.04 -13.19
CA ASP A 511 -4.21 -13.05 -13.84
C ASP A 511 -5.02 -14.17 -14.53
N THR A 512 -6.26 -14.41 -14.06
CA THR A 512 -7.15 -15.48 -14.56
C THR A 512 -8.38 -14.96 -15.32
N PHE A 513 -8.42 -13.66 -15.66
CA PHE A 513 -9.59 -13.05 -16.27
C PHE A 513 -9.69 -13.35 -17.77
N ASP A 514 -10.54 -14.32 -18.12
CA ASP A 514 -10.75 -14.80 -19.48
C ASP A 514 -11.88 -14.04 -20.19
N ILE A 515 -11.51 -12.99 -20.95
CA ILE A 515 -12.45 -12.17 -21.73
C ILE A 515 -13.07 -12.89 -22.94
N THR A 516 -12.70 -14.15 -23.22
CA THR A 516 -13.35 -14.93 -24.28
C THR A 516 -14.68 -15.55 -23.85
N ARG A 517 -14.99 -15.51 -22.55
CA ARG A 517 -16.26 -15.96 -21.98
C ARG A 517 -17.36 -14.94 -22.23
N THR A 518 -18.61 -15.41 -22.29
CA THR A 518 -19.80 -14.55 -22.38
C THR A 518 -19.95 -13.63 -21.16
N GLU A 519 -19.71 -14.18 -19.97
CA GLU A 519 -19.77 -13.45 -18.69
C GLU A 519 -18.48 -13.72 -17.89
N PRO A 520 -17.35 -13.08 -18.23
CA PRO A 520 -16.05 -13.37 -17.62
C PRO A 520 -16.02 -13.23 -16.10
N ASP A 521 -16.70 -12.22 -15.56
CA ASP A 521 -16.74 -11.95 -14.11
C ASP A 521 -17.44 -13.07 -13.31
N MET A 522 -18.34 -13.85 -13.91
CA MET A 522 -18.98 -15.02 -13.26
C MET A 522 -17.97 -16.10 -12.87
N TYR A 523 -16.79 -16.13 -13.49
CA TYR A 523 -15.72 -17.10 -13.22
C TYR A 523 -14.74 -16.63 -12.14
N GLN A 524 -14.92 -15.42 -11.59
CA GLN A 524 -13.98 -14.80 -10.66
C GLN A 524 -14.22 -15.14 -9.17
N ILE A 525 -15.14 -16.05 -8.88
CA ILE A 525 -15.50 -16.48 -7.50
C ILE A 525 -14.31 -16.94 -6.66
N PHE A 526 -13.23 -17.43 -7.28
CA PHE A 526 -12.04 -17.94 -6.56
C PHE A 526 -10.98 -16.88 -6.31
N GLU A 527 -10.67 -16.07 -7.33
CA GLU A 527 -9.52 -15.15 -7.29
C GLU A 527 -9.89 -13.78 -6.72
N ASN A 528 -11.16 -13.38 -6.90
CA ASN A 528 -11.71 -12.09 -6.48
C ASN A 528 -13.04 -12.32 -5.76
N GLU A 529 -13.00 -13.22 -4.78
CA GLU A 529 -14.18 -13.71 -4.05
C GLU A 529 -15.02 -12.58 -3.44
N ARG A 530 -14.38 -11.55 -2.87
CA ARG A 530 -15.05 -10.37 -2.29
C ARG A 530 -15.84 -9.58 -3.33
N ASP A 531 -15.21 -9.19 -4.43
CA ASP A 531 -15.89 -8.43 -5.50
C ASP A 531 -16.97 -9.27 -6.19
N TRP A 532 -16.75 -10.59 -6.30
CA TRP A 532 -17.75 -11.52 -6.80
C TRP A 532 -18.97 -11.58 -5.87
N GLU A 533 -18.76 -11.63 -4.55
CA GLU A 533 -19.84 -11.59 -3.56
C GLU A 533 -20.66 -10.32 -3.65
N ASP A 534 -19.99 -9.16 -3.63
CA ASP A 534 -20.62 -7.84 -3.70
C ASP A 534 -21.52 -7.71 -4.95
N ARG A 535 -21.13 -8.33 -6.07
CA ARG A 535 -21.91 -8.30 -7.32
C ARG A 535 -23.02 -9.34 -7.38
N TYR A 536 -22.74 -10.58 -6.97
CA TYR A 536 -23.54 -11.74 -7.34
C TYR A 536 -24.34 -12.37 -6.20
N ILE A 537 -23.98 -12.11 -4.94
CA ILE A 537 -24.76 -12.57 -3.79
C ILE A 537 -25.88 -11.57 -3.48
N ASN A 538 -27.00 -12.07 -3.00
CA ASN A 538 -28.12 -11.22 -2.59
C ASN A 538 -27.72 -10.41 -1.35
N GLU A 539 -28.00 -9.11 -1.34
CA GLU A 539 -27.73 -8.23 -0.18
C GLU A 539 -28.41 -8.72 1.12
N GLU A 540 -29.55 -9.40 1.02
CA GLU A 540 -30.26 -10.00 2.17
C GLU A 540 -29.74 -11.40 2.56
N TYR A 541 -28.73 -11.95 1.88
CA TYR A 541 -28.20 -13.28 2.22
C TYR A 541 -27.73 -13.41 3.68
N PRO A 542 -27.00 -12.43 4.27
CA PRO A 542 -26.61 -12.49 5.67
C PRO A 542 -27.81 -12.56 6.64
N GLU A 543 -28.94 -11.94 6.28
CA GLU A 543 -30.16 -11.97 7.09
C GLU A 543 -30.79 -13.36 7.20
N ASN A 544 -30.40 -14.31 6.34
CA ASN A 544 -30.78 -15.71 6.51
C ASN A 544 -30.23 -16.31 7.80
N PHE A 545 -29.19 -15.75 8.41
CA PHE A 545 -28.58 -16.27 9.65
C PHE A 545 -28.99 -15.47 10.88
N ASN A 546 -29.89 -14.49 10.74
CA ASN A 546 -30.42 -13.72 11.85
C ASN A 546 -31.29 -14.62 12.76
N PRO A 547 -30.93 -14.80 14.05
CA PRO A 547 -31.67 -15.70 14.96
C PRO A 547 -33.07 -15.19 15.31
N GLU A 548 -33.36 -13.90 15.11
CA GLU A 548 -34.68 -13.30 15.35
C GLU A 548 -35.61 -13.47 14.14
N LYS A 549 -35.06 -13.79 12.95
CA LYS A 549 -35.83 -13.96 11.72
C LYS A 549 -36.23 -15.42 11.57
N LYS A 550 -37.54 -15.67 11.55
CA LYS A 550 -38.07 -17.00 11.22
C LYS A 550 -37.87 -17.29 9.73
N ASP A 551 -37.35 -18.48 9.44
CA ASP A 551 -37.17 -18.94 8.07
C ASP A 551 -38.51 -19.05 7.33
N ALA A 552 -38.52 -18.58 6.09
CA ALA A 552 -39.69 -18.70 5.24
C ALA A 552 -39.86 -20.17 4.82
N GLN A 553 -41.02 -20.73 5.16
CA GLN A 553 -41.35 -22.12 4.90
C GLN A 553 -42.70 -22.20 4.18
N PRO A 554 -42.75 -21.92 2.86
CA PRO A 554 -44.02 -21.84 2.12
C PRO A 554 -44.81 -23.16 2.09
N CYS A 555 -44.13 -24.31 2.21
CA CYS A 555 -44.72 -25.63 2.38
C CYS A 555 -43.97 -26.39 3.50
N PRO A 556 -44.58 -27.41 4.14
CA PRO A 556 -43.89 -28.21 5.15
C PRO A 556 -42.54 -28.73 4.65
N ASP A 557 -41.46 -28.48 5.39
CA ASP A 557 -40.06 -28.83 5.07
C ASP A 557 -39.55 -28.33 3.70
N VAL A 558 -40.19 -27.29 3.15
CA VAL A 558 -39.74 -26.54 1.98
C VAL A 558 -39.34 -25.15 2.44
N TYR A 559 -38.04 -24.88 2.48
CA TYR A 559 -37.48 -23.60 2.92
C TYR A 559 -37.18 -22.68 1.76
N TRP A 560 -37.19 -21.37 2.01
CA TRP A 560 -37.05 -20.37 0.96
C TRP A 560 -36.16 -19.19 1.39
N PHE A 561 -35.06 -18.97 0.68
CA PHE A 561 -34.01 -18.02 1.06
C PHE A 561 -33.63 -17.08 -0.09
N PRO A 562 -33.45 -15.76 0.12
CA PRO A 562 -32.66 -14.94 -0.79
C PRO A 562 -31.22 -15.45 -0.84
N ILE A 563 -30.64 -15.62 -2.03
CA ILE A 563 -29.26 -16.12 -2.15
C ILE A 563 -28.42 -15.39 -3.19
N VAL A 564 -28.95 -15.11 -4.37
CA VAL A 564 -28.20 -14.46 -5.46
C VAL A 564 -28.86 -13.16 -5.90
N SER A 565 -28.04 -12.27 -6.46
CA SER A 565 -28.49 -10.97 -6.96
C SER A 565 -29.23 -11.11 -8.29
N LYS A 566 -29.91 -10.03 -8.70
CA LYS A 566 -30.53 -9.96 -10.03
C LYS A 566 -29.48 -10.09 -11.15
N ARG A 567 -28.30 -9.49 -10.96
CA ARG A 567 -27.19 -9.55 -11.92
C ARG A 567 -26.69 -10.98 -12.12
N PHE A 568 -26.61 -11.79 -11.05
CA PHE A 568 -26.26 -13.20 -11.17
C PHE A 568 -27.25 -13.94 -12.05
N ASN A 569 -28.55 -13.71 -11.85
CA ASN A 569 -29.58 -14.38 -12.64
C ASN A 569 -29.49 -13.99 -14.13
N GLU A 570 -29.35 -12.70 -14.42
CA GLU A 570 -29.22 -12.19 -15.78
C GLU A 570 -27.98 -12.77 -16.47
N ALA A 571 -26.83 -12.77 -15.79
CA ALA A 571 -25.58 -13.35 -16.29
C ALA A 571 -25.71 -14.86 -16.53
N LEU A 572 -26.30 -15.61 -15.59
CA LEU A 572 -26.47 -17.05 -15.74
C LEU A 572 -27.40 -17.37 -16.92
N ILE A 573 -28.53 -16.66 -17.08
CA ILE A 573 -29.42 -16.83 -18.24
C ILE A 573 -28.67 -16.50 -19.54
N HIS A 574 -27.91 -15.41 -19.56
CA HIS A 574 -27.15 -15.00 -20.74
C HIS A 574 -26.07 -16.02 -21.13
N MET A 575 -25.38 -16.62 -20.15
CA MET A 575 -24.45 -17.73 -20.38
C MET A 575 -25.14 -18.92 -21.03
N MET A 576 -26.31 -19.32 -20.54
CA MET A 576 -27.05 -20.47 -21.07
C MET A 576 -27.58 -20.23 -22.47
N GLU A 577 -28.20 -19.06 -22.71
CA GLU A 577 -28.74 -18.70 -24.03
C GLU A 577 -27.62 -18.49 -25.07
N SER A 578 -26.46 -17.95 -24.66
CA SER A 578 -25.29 -17.83 -25.55
C SER A 578 -24.70 -19.18 -25.93
N TYR A 579 -24.71 -20.17 -25.01
CA TYR A 579 -24.32 -21.54 -25.33
C TYR A 579 -25.33 -22.20 -26.28
N GLY A 580 -26.63 -21.98 -26.06
CA GLY A 580 -27.72 -22.28 -27.00
C GLY A 580 -28.04 -23.76 -27.25
N LYS A 581 -27.21 -24.70 -26.81
CA LYS A 581 -27.39 -26.15 -27.01
C LYS A 581 -28.22 -26.78 -25.89
N TRP A 582 -29.48 -26.34 -25.79
CA TRP A 582 -30.48 -26.90 -24.88
C TRP A 582 -30.79 -28.36 -25.20
N SER A 583 -31.08 -29.15 -24.17
CA SER A 583 -31.49 -30.55 -24.34
C SER A 583 -32.77 -30.69 -25.18
N SER A 584 -33.03 -31.90 -25.66
CA SER A 584 -34.26 -32.19 -26.38
C SER A 584 -35.50 -32.23 -25.47
N GLY A 585 -35.36 -32.45 -24.17
CA GLY A 585 -36.45 -32.72 -23.22
C GLY A 585 -37.06 -34.12 -23.37
N LYS A 586 -36.31 -35.07 -23.96
CA LYS A 586 -36.70 -36.47 -24.15
C LYS A 586 -35.87 -37.38 -23.23
N ASN A 587 -36.38 -38.59 -22.97
CA ASN A 587 -35.71 -39.53 -22.08
C ASN A 587 -34.34 -39.99 -22.60
N GLU A 588 -34.06 -39.84 -23.89
CA GLU A 588 -32.75 -40.13 -24.46
C GLU A 588 -31.90 -38.86 -24.42
N ASP A 589 -30.80 -38.92 -23.67
CA ASP A 589 -29.86 -37.81 -23.53
C ASP A 589 -28.42 -38.31 -23.64
N ASP A 590 -27.84 -38.11 -24.84
CA ASP A 590 -26.46 -38.48 -25.18
C ASP A 590 -25.40 -37.73 -24.35
N ARG A 591 -25.80 -36.73 -23.56
CA ARG A 591 -24.93 -35.94 -22.69
C ARG A 591 -24.73 -36.58 -21.31
N LEU A 592 -25.59 -37.53 -20.92
CA LEU A 592 -25.54 -38.23 -19.64
C LEU A 592 -24.78 -39.56 -19.76
N ASN A 593 -23.99 -39.91 -18.73
CA ASN A 593 -23.37 -41.23 -18.61
C ASN A 593 -24.46 -42.30 -18.41
N GLY A 594 -24.88 -42.93 -19.51
CA GLY A 594 -25.95 -43.95 -19.54
C GLY A 594 -27.07 -43.66 -20.53
N GLY A 595 -27.12 -42.47 -21.14
CA GLY A 595 -28.01 -42.15 -22.27
C GLY A 595 -29.50 -42.04 -21.95
N TYR A 596 -29.92 -42.26 -20.69
CA TYR A 596 -31.33 -42.29 -20.30
C TYR A 596 -31.62 -41.42 -19.08
N GLU A 597 -32.50 -40.44 -19.25
CA GLU A 597 -33.02 -39.58 -18.19
C GLU A 597 -34.45 -39.99 -17.85
N ALA A 598 -34.68 -40.42 -16.61
CA ALA A 598 -35.98 -40.93 -16.18
C ALA A 598 -37.08 -39.85 -16.21
N VAL A 599 -36.72 -38.58 -16.03
CA VAL A 599 -37.65 -37.44 -16.03
C VAL A 599 -36.96 -36.27 -16.76
N PRO A 600 -37.05 -36.21 -18.09
CA PRO A 600 -36.23 -35.29 -18.86
C PRO A 600 -36.70 -33.86 -18.77
N THR A 601 -35.75 -32.93 -18.71
CA THR A 601 -35.98 -31.48 -18.79
C THR A 601 -35.24 -30.86 -19.95
N ARG A 602 -35.73 -29.73 -20.48
CA ARG A 602 -34.99 -28.87 -21.40
C ARG A 602 -33.98 -28.03 -20.64
N ASP A 603 -32.73 -28.47 -20.64
CA ASP A 603 -31.71 -27.94 -19.77
C ASP A 603 -30.30 -27.87 -20.38
N ILE A 604 -29.44 -27.16 -19.65
CA ILE A 604 -27.99 -27.09 -19.86
C ILE A 604 -27.30 -27.32 -18.51
N HIS A 605 -26.38 -28.28 -18.47
CA HIS A 605 -25.59 -28.59 -17.28
C HIS A 605 -24.40 -27.63 -17.12
N MET A 606 -24.01 -27.36 -15.87
CA MET A 606 -22.91 -26.44 -15.56
C MET A 606 -21.57 -26.88 -16.15
N ASN A 607 -21.34 -28.20 -16.32
CA ASN A 607 -20.13 -28.71 -16.96
C ASN A 607 -20.02 -28.35 -18.45
N GLN A 608 -21.16 -28.22 -19.15
CA GLN A 608 -21.20 -27.89 -20.58
C GLN A 608 -20.76 -26.46 -20.87
N VAL A 609 -20.99 -25.56 -19.91
CA VAL A 609 -20.52 -24.17 -19.96
C VAL A 609 -19.20 -23.97 -19.21
N GLY A 610 -18.59 -25.05 -18.69
CA GLY A 610 -17.33 -24.99 -17.96
C GLY A 610 -17.42 -24.32 -16.57
N TRP A 611 -18.62 -24.29 -15.98
CA TRP A 611 -18.89 -23.61 -14.70
C TRP A 611 -19.20 -24.56 -13.54
N GLU A 612 -19.04 -25.88 -13.73
CA GLU A 612 -19.29 -26.90 -12.69
C GLU A 612 -18.47 -26.68 -11.41
N ARG A 613 -17.15 -26.47 -11.52
CA ARG A 613 -16.30 -26.23 -10.35
C ARG A 613 -16.71 -24.99 -9.56
N HIS A 614 -17.11 -23.93 -10.26
CA HIS A 614 -17.57 -22.67 -9.67
C HIS A 614 -18.89 -22.88 -8.93
N TRP A 615 -19.82 -23.61 -9.56
CA TRP A 615 -21.09 -23.96 -8.93
C TRP A 615 -20.92 -24.85 -7.69
N LEU A 616 -20.04 -25.86 -7.73
CA LEU A 616 -19.77 -26.70 -6.56
C LEU A 616 -19.18 -25.88 -5.40
N HIS A 617 -18.31 -24.91 -5.71
CA HIS A 617 -17.82 -23.98 -4.71
C HIS A 617 -18.93 -23.08 -4.16
N PHE A 618 -19.83 -22.58 -5.02
CA PHE A 618 -21.03 -21.85 -4.60
C PHE A 618 -21.93 -22.68 -3.68
N LEU A 619 -22.14 -23.97 -3.98
CA LEU A 619 -22.88 -24.89 -3.11
C LEU A 619 -22.21 -25.01 -1.74
N GLN A 620 -20.90 -25.25 -1.72
CA GLN A 620 -20.13 -25.40 -0.49
C GLN A 620 -20.15 -24.14 0.37
N LYS A 621 -19.99 -22.96 -0.25
CA LYS A 621 -19.83 -21.70 0.45
C LYS A 621 -21.16 -21.07 0.89
N TYR A 622 -22.19 -21.08 0.03
CA TYR A 622 -23.43 -20.34 0.26
C TYR A 622 -24.65 -21.22 0.54
N VAL A 623 -24.73 -22.41 -0.07
CA VAL A 623 -25.90 -23.27 0.11
C VAL A 623 -25.77 -24.17 1.34
N ARG A 624 -24.58 -24.75 1.58
CA ARG A 624 -24.32 -25.63 2.72
C ARG A 624 -24.65 -24.97 4.06
N PRO A 625 -24.25 -23.71 4.35
CA PRO A 625 -24.60 -23.09 5.63
C PRO A 625 -26.11 -22.92 5.83
N LEU A 626 -26.86 -22.60 4.77
CA LEU A 626 -28.33 -22.53 4.81
C LEU A 626 -28.95 -23.90 5.08
N GLN A 627 -28.41 -24.94 4.44
CA GLN A 627 -28.84 -26.32 4.65
C GLN A 627 -28.61 -26.76 6.10
N GLU A 628 -27.40 -26.58 6.62
CA GLU A 628 -27.04 -26.97 7.99
C GLU A 628 -27.92 -26.26 9.03
N LYS A 629 -28.35 -25.02 8.73
CA LYS A 629 -29.27 -24.26 9.57
C LYS A 629 -30.63 -24.95 9.70
N VAL A 630 -31.24 -25.39 8.60
CA VAL A 630 -32.63 -25.86 8.60
C VAL A 630 -32.81 -27.37 8.71
N PHE A 631 -31.82 -28.15 8.30
CA PHE A 631 -31.80 -29.60 8.52
C PHE A 631 -30.79 -29.93 9.63
N THR A 632 -31.13 -29.52 10.86
CA THR A 632 -30.29 -29.72 12.04
C THR A 632 -29.89 -31.19 12.18
N GLY A 633 -28.58 -31.43 12.29
CA GLY A 633 -28.02 -32.78 12.42
C GLY A 633 -27.61 -33.44 11.11
N TYR A 634 -27.88 -32.83 9.95
CA TYR A 634 -27.32 -33.23 8.68
C TYR A 634 -26.06 -32.41 8.35
N TYR A 635 -24.94 -33.08 8.10
CA TYR A 635 -23.65 -32.46 7.77
C TYR A 635 -22.91 -33.25 6.69
N HIS A 636 -22.45 -32.54 5.64
CA HIS A 636 -21.60 -33.10 4.60
C HIS A 636 -20.76 -31.99 3.95
N ASP A 637 -19.43 -32.10 4.05
CA ASP A 637 -18.48 -31.14 3.51
C ASP A 637 -17.34 -31.84 2.75
N PRO A 638 -17.12 -31.54 1.45
CA PRO A 638 -17.95 -30.69 0.59
C PRO A 638 -19.29 -31.37 0.21
N PRO A 639 -20.35 -30.59 -0.05
CA PRO A 639 -21.58 -31.15 -0.63
C PRO A 639 -21.28 -31.75 -2.01
N LYS A 640 -21.88 -32.88 -2.33
CA LYS A 640 -21.71 -33.56 -3.62
C LYS A 640 -22.92 -33.28 -4.49
N SER A 641 -22.72 -32.80 -5.70
CA SER A 641 -23.79 -32.65 -6.67
C SER A 641 -23.31 -33.01 -8.07
N LEU A 642 -23.89 -34.07 -8.64
CA LEU A 642 -23.56 -34.54 -9.99
C LEU A 642 -24.49 -33.93 -11.05
N MET A 643 -25.67 -33.48 -10.65
CA MET A 643 -26.67 -32.90 -11.54
C MET A 643 -26.90 -31.44 -11.15
N ASN A 644 -26.26 -30.54 -11.89
CA ASN A 644 -26.35 -29.08 -11.73
C ASN A 644 -26.69 -28.47 -13.08
N PHE A 645 -27.90 -27.95 -13.23
CA PHE A 645 -28.40 -27.56 -14.54
C PHE A 645 -29.45 -26.46 -14.47
N VAL A 646 -29.46 -25.61 -15.49
CA VAL A 646 -30.50 -24.62 -15.69
C VAL A 646 -31.57 -25.21 -16.59
N VAL A 647 -32.83 -25.15 -16.15
CA VAL A 647 -33.99 -25.60 -16.92
C VAL A 647 -34.70 -24.40 -17.53
N ARG A 648 -35.19 -24.57 -18.77
CA ARG A 648 -36.03 -23.60 -19.47
C ARG A 648 -37.40 -24.19 -19.78
N TYR A 649 -38.45 -23.54 -19.25
CA TYR A 649 -39.83 -23.89 -19.56
C TYR A 649 -40.46 -22.87 -20.51
N ARG A 650 -41.12 -23.36 -21.56
CA ARG A 650 -41.87 -22.56 -22.53
C ARG A 650 -43.15 -23.26 -23.01
N PRO A 651 -44.22 -22.51 -23.34
CA PRO A 651 -45.47 -23.07 -23.86
C PRO A 651 -45.30 -23.92 -25.14
N ASP A 652 -44.37 -23.54 -26.00
CA ASP A 652 -44.11 -24.14 -27.32
C ASP A 652 -43.02 -25.23 -27.30
N GLU A 653 -42.36 -25.43 -26.17
CA GLU A 653 -41.34 -26.46 -25.97
C GLU A 653 -41.81 -27.45 -24.88
N GLN A 654 -41.20 -27.39 -23.70
CA GLN A 654 -41.61 -28.14 -22.51
C GLN A 654 -42.20 -27.16 -21.49
N PRO A 655 -43.53 -27.12 -21.27
CA PRO A 655 -44.15 -26.11 -20.40
C PRO A 655 -44.30 -26.55 -18.94
N GLU A 656 -44.19 -27.84 -18.66
CA GLU A 656 -44.46 -28.44 -17.34
C GLU A 656 -43.54 -29.64 -17.10
N LEU A 657 -43.47 -30.10 -15.85
CA LEU A 657 -42.74 -31.29 -15.46
C LEU A 657 -43.63 -32.21 -14.64
N ARG A 658 -43.77 -33.46 -15.11
CA ARG A 658 -44.64 -34.46 -14.48
C ARG A 658 -44.24 -34.75 -13.02
N PRO A 659 -45.16 -35.27 -12.19
CA PRO A 659 -44.84 -35.68 -10.82
C PRO A 659 -43.65 -36.64 -10.72
N HIS A 660 -42.67 -36.34 -9.86
CA HIS A 660 -41.47 -37.15 -9.66
C HIS A 660 -40.83 -36.95 -8.27
N HIS A 661 -39.81 -37.76 -7.99
CA HIS A 661 -38.84 -37.56 -6.93
C HIS A 661 -37.49 -37.23 -7.55
N ASP A 662 -36.69 -36.44 -6.84
CA ASP A 662 -35.32 -36.15 -7.24
C ASP A 662 -34.38 -37.23 -6.71
N SER A 663 -33.32 -37.50 -7.47
CA SER A 663 -32.25 -38.36 -7.00
C SER A 663 -31.26 -37.55 -6.17
N SER A 664 -31.71 -37.04 -5.03
CA SER A 664 -30.94 -36.21 -4.09
C SER A 664 -31.36 -36.51 -2.65
N THR A 665 -30.49 -36.19 -1.70
CA THR A 665 -30.93 -36.06 -0.30
C THR A 665 -31.79 -34.82 -0.16
N TYR A 666 -31.31 -33.69 -0.68
CA TYR A 666 -32.07 -32.46 -0.81
C TYR A 666 -31.83 -31.80 -2.17
N THR A 667 -32.85 -31.13 -2.68
CA THR A 667 -32.80 -30.39 -3.92
C THR A 667 -32.83 -28.91 -3.63
N ILE A 668 -32.07 -28.15 -4.41
CA ILE A 668 -32.21 -26.71 -4.48
C ILE A 668 -32.78 -26.27 -5.83
N ASN A 669 -33.61 -25.23 -5.79
CA ASN A 669 -34.25 -24.65 -6.96
C ASN A 669 -34.25 -23.12 -6.83
N ILE A 670 -33.41 -22.46 -7.63
CA ILE A 670 -33.31 -21.00 -7.68
C ILE A 670 -34.12 -20.48 -8.86
N ALA A 671 -35.08 -19.60 -8.60
CA ALA A 671 -35.78 -18.90 -9.68
C ALA A 671 -34.87 -17.82 -10.28
N LEU A 672 -34.69 -17.83 -11.60
CA LEU A 672 -33.77 -16.90 -12.28
C LEU A 672 -34.51 -15.68 -12.88
N ASN A 673 -35.79 -15.79 -13.20
CA ASN A 673 -36.55 -14.67 -13.77
C ASN A 673 -37.95 -14.53 -13.17
N GLN A 674 -38.64 -13.44 -13.51
CA GLN A 674 -39.78 -12.92 -12.76
C GLN A 674 -41.12 -13.37 -13.33
N ARG A 675 -41.94 -14.01 -12.47
CA ARG A 675 -43.34 -14.30 -12.79
C ARG A 675 -44.15 -13.02 -12.99
N GLY A 676 -45.02 -13.02 -13.98
CA GLY A 676 -45.87 -11.89 -14.37
C GLY A 676 -45.20 -10.90 -15.32
N LEU A 677 -43.87 -10.85 -15.35
CA LEU A 677 -43.09 -10.04 -16.30
C LEU A 677 -42.54 -10.91 -17.43
N ASP A 678 -41.77 -11.94 -17.09
CA ASP A 678 -41.05 -12.78 -18.07
C ASP A 678 -41.84 -14.03 -18.46
N TYR A 679 -42.74 -14.50 -17.57
CA TYR A 679 -43.61 -15.65 -17.80
C TYR A 679 -44.92 -15.61 -16.99
N GLU A 680 -45.94 -16.32 -17.46
CA GLU A 680 -47.21 -16.56 -16.74
C GLU A 680 -47.39 -18.06 -16.42
N GLY A 681 -48.15 -18.37 -15.37
CA GLY A 681 -48.25 -19.73 -14.85
C GLY A 681 -47.01 -20.14 -14.04
N GLY A 682 -46.63 -21.42 -14.11
CA GLY A 682 -45.43 -21.95 -13.47
C GLY A 682 -45.53 -22.13 -11.96
N GLY A 683 -44.43 -22.59 -11.36
CA GLY A 683 -44.31 -22.89 -9.93
C GLY A 683 -43.87 -24.34 -9.69
N CYS A 684 -43.92 -24.74 -8.42
CA CYS A 684 -43.70 -26.12 -7.98
C CYS A 684 -44.83 -26.52 -7.04
N ARG A 685 -45.43 -27.70 -7.25
CA ARG A 685 -46.47 -28.24 -6.36
C ARG A 685 -45.97 -29.51 -5.69
N PHE A 686 -46.01 -29.51 -4.36
CA PHE A 686 -45.71 -30.67 -3.53
C PHE A 686 -46.99 -31.43 -3.22
N ILE A 687 -47.16 -32.57 -3.89
CA ILE A 687 -48.44 -33.28 -4.01
C ILE A 687 -48.90 -33.82 -2.66
N ARG A 688 -47.98 -34.42 -1.89
CA ARG A 688 -48.29 -34.99 -0.56
C ARG A 688 -48.86 -33.96 0.41
N TYR A 689 -48.49 -32.68 0.25
CA TYR A 689 -48.92 -31.59 1.12
C TYR A 689 -50.04 -30.75 0.52
N ASN A 690 -50.46 -31.04 -0.73
CA ASN A 690 -51.34 -30.19 -1.53
C ASN A 690 -50.93 -28.70 -1.48
N CYS A 691 -49.62 -28.44 -1.49
CA CYS A 691 -49.04 -27.11 -1.32
C CYS A 691 -48.30 -26.71 -2.60
N SER A 692 -48.49 -25.46 -3.04
CA SER A 692 -47.86 -24.95 -4.27
C SER A 692 -47.11 -23.66 -4.00
N VAL A 693 -45.89 -23.58 -4.51
CA VAL A 693 -45.09 -22.35 -4.55
C VAL A 693 -45.15 -21.80 -5.97
N VAL A 694 -46.01 -20.81 -6.19
CA VAL A 694 -46.26 -20.22 -7.51
C VAL A 694 -45.60 -18.86 -7.68
N ASP A 695 -45.53 -18.06 -6.62
CA ASP A 695 -44.95 -16.71 -6.65
C ASP A 695 -43.45 -16.74 -6.37
N THR A 696 -42.71 -17.49 -7.19
CA THR A 696 -41.26 -17.59 -7.06
C THR A 696 -40.60 -16.24 -7.33
N LYS A 697 -39.65 -15.87 -6.47
CA LYS A 697 -38.92 -14.60 -6.49
C LYS A 697 -37.56 -14.81 -7.15
N PRO A 698 -37.16 -14.00 -8.14
CA PRO A 698 -35.84 -14.11 -8.75
C PRO A 698 -34.73 -14.04 -7.69
N GLY A 699 -33.73 -14.91 -7.81
CA GLY A 699 -32.58 -14.99 -6.90
C GLY A 699 -32.88 -15.63 -5.54
N TRP A 700 -34.10 -16.14 -5.33
CA TRP A 700 -34.44 -16.91 -4.14
C TRP A 700 -34.36 -18.41 -4.41
N LEU A 701 -33.80 -19.14 -3.45
CA LEU A 701 -33.58 -20.58 -3.45
C LEU A 701 -34.66 -21.28 -2.63
N LEU A 702 -35.39 -22.20 -3.27
CA LEU A 702 -36.17 -23.22 -2.58
C LEU A 702 -35.26 -24.40 -2.21
N MET A 703 -35.40 -24.90 -1.00
CA MET A 703 -34.69 -26.08 -0.50
C MET A 703 -35.68 -27.08 0.08
N HIS A 704 -35.65 -28.32 -0.39
CA HIS A 704 -36.52 -29.39 0.10
C HIS A 704 -35.86 -30.77 -0.02
N PRO A 705 -36.28 -31.77 0.77
CA PRO A 705 -35.86 -33.15 0.57
C PRO A 705 -36.16 -33.66 -0.86
N GLY A 706 -35.28 -34.46 -1.46
CA GLY A 706 -35.46 -34.98 -2.83
C GLY A 706 -36.24 -36.28 -2.90
N ARG A 707 -36.02 -37.16 -1.91
CA ARG A 707 -36.58 -38.52 -1.86
C ARG A 707 -37.72 -38.67 -0.85
N LEU A 708 -38.53 -39.70 -1.06
CA LEU A 708 -39.59 -40.22 -0.17
C LEU A 708 -40.77 -39.26 0.10
N THR A 709 -40.52 -38.07 0.60
CA THR A 709 -41.55 -37.22 1.21
C THR A 709 -42.04 -36.07 0.32
N HIS A 710 -41.24 -35.61 -0.63
CA HIS A 710 -41.54 -34.42 -1.44
C HIS A 710 -41.78 -34.80 -2.91
N PHE A 711 -42.74 -35.70 -3.15
CA PHE A 711 -43.21 -35.99 -4.50
C PHE A 711 -43.87 -34.74 -5.08
N HIS A 712 -43.29 -34.20 -6.16
CA HIS A 712 -43.62 -32.86 -6.64
C HIS A 712 -43.71 -32.78 -8.16
N GLU A 713 -44.37 -31.74 -8.66
CA GLU A 713 -44.54 -31.46 -10.08
C GLU A 713 -44.21 -30.00 -10.42
N GLY A 714 -43.67 -29.79 -11.62
CA GLY A 714 -43.45 -28.46 -12.19
C GLY A 714 -44.73 -27.98 -12.88
N LEU A 715 -45.36 -26.95 -12.32
CA LEU A 715 -46.63 -26.43 -12.84
C LEU A 715 -46.44 -25.78 -14.22
N ARG A 716 -47.50 -25.85 -15.03
CA ARG A 716 -47.49 -25.39 -16.43
C ARG A 716 -47.22 -23.90 -16.58
N VAL A 717 -46.23 -23.57 -17.40
CA VAL A 717 -45.99 -22.22 -17.91
C VAL A 717 -46.92 -21.98 -19.10
N THR A 718 -47.76 -20.95 -19.01
CA THR A 718 -48.81 -20.66 -20.01
C THR A 718 -48.36 -19.61 -21.03
N LYS A 719 -47.38 -18.78 -20.70
CA LYS A 719 -46.84 -17.73 -21.56
C LYS A 719 -45.40 -17.37 -21.16
N GLY A 720 -44.61 -16.88 -22.11
CA GLY A 720 -43.25 -16.40 -21.86
C GLY A 720 -42.26 -17.54 -21.62
N THR A 721 -41.15 -17.25 -20.94
CA THR A 721 -40.09 -18.23 -20.67
C THR A 721 -39.74 -18.20 -19.18
N ARG A 722 -39.73 -19.36 -18.52
CA ARG A 722 -39.29 -19.49 -17.12
C ARG A 722 -37.94 -20.18 -17.06
N TYR A 723 -36.99 -19.59 -16.34
CA TYR A 723 -35.69 -20.20 -16.06
C TYR A 723 -35.55 -20.50 -14.57
N ILE A 724 -35.01 -21.68 -14.26
CA ILE A 724 -34.66 -22.08 -12.89
C ILE A 724 -33.32 -22.81 -12.88
N MET A 725 -32.51 -22.59 -11.84
CA MET A 725 -31.28 -23.34 -11.59
C MET A 725 -31.58 -24.44 -10.58
N ILE A 726 -31.33 -25.69 -10.96
CA ILE A 726 -31.55 -26.89 -10.14
C ILE A 726 -30.21 -27.52 -9.78
N ALA A 727 -30.09 -27.97 -8.53
CA ALA A 727 -29.03 -28.89 -8.15
C ALA A 727 -29.57 -30.01 -7.25
N PHE A 728 -29.20 -31.25 -7.61
CA PHE A 728 -29.48 -32.46 -6.82
C PHE A 728 -28.30 -32.76 -5.91
N VAL A 729 -28.44 -32.34 -4.65
CA VAL A 729 -27.35 -32.40 -3.68
C VAL A 729 -27.43 -33.67 -2.85
N ASP A 730 -26.27 -34.29 -2.69
CA ASP A 730 -26.02 -35.54 -1.98
C ASP A 730 -26.91 -36.69 -2.52
N PRO A 731 -26.75 -37.06 -3.81
CA PRO A 731 -27.52 -38.09 -4.51
C PRO A 731 -27.36 -39.52 -3.97
#